data_AF-A0A2E2AQV1-F1
#
_entry.id   AF-A0A2E2AQV1-F1
#
_cell.length_a   1.000
_cell.length_b   1.000
_cell.length_c   1.000
_cell.angle_alpha   90.00
_cell.angle_beta   90.00
_cell.angle_gamma   90.00
#
_symmetry.space_group_name_H-M   'P 1'
#
loop_
_entity.id
_entity.type
_entity.pdbx_description
1 polymer ?
#
loop_
_entity_poly.entity_id
_entity_poly.type
_entity_poly.pdbx_seq_one_letter_code
_entity_poly.pdbx_strand_id
1 'polypeptide(L)'
;MLAIVKQSNYVTLLALLLSLTVIDTATAQVTLTPQMRKAENALRIKITRAGNWFAQGKIDESADLVEEVQKEFEEQMKGADQQRLALYSKVYNMLKKAHALLELEGIELPALKQPIVAKPMPKPPANPGNPGNGPMTLDAVPEGKVSFVNHVTPILMAKCGNCHVRQARGMFSMESFETLMKGPDAGVVIFAKDAAGSRLIEVIEEGDMPRGGLKITEVELAVLKKWINEGAEYDADDSKELLVDLNPNASVGDLPVVKPMKSTGTETVSFKNDVAPILMQNCASCHGFGDRPSGRFDLASFSAMMRGGENGPPILPGNPDESFLVKKLLGTGGGQRMPRGRDPLDDAQMEIVTTWIKEGATFDGLDFTSNIRRVVAIAVAENSTHQELAAQRTALAASNWNLAMPGINHATANSVNFHLLGTQTEARLTEYGTQAEAIAKKVGVALKLPADKPLLKGKITLYFFNQRYDYGEFGTMIEKRSLPRQWKGHFNYDIVDAYGTVLIPRSEEYTFDGLVAEHVAGIYARSMGDVPTWFSNGMSRVLAAQVVKGDARIDAWKESVATAASRAAKSSDIVTGKLGGEDGALLSYSYVQFLMGNQARWNVLVKAVSNGANFKDAFTGAYGDTPEKISEIWWKSGS
;
A
#
# COMPACT_ATOMS: atom_id res chain seq x y z
N MET A 1 89.50 -24.61 -25.23
CA MET A 1 89.73 -23.19 -25.55
C MET A 1 88.62 -22.38 -24.85
N LEU A 2 89.01 -21.49 -23.93
CA LEU A 2 88.30 -20.44 -23.15
C LEU A 2 86.75 -20.52 -23.00
N ALA A 3 86.18 -20.79 -21.82
CA ALA A 3 85.94 -19.93 -20.62
C ALA A 3 84.83 -18.86 -20.87
N ILE A 4 83.76 -18.71 -20.07
CA ILE A 4 83.70 -18.10 -18.73
C ILE A 4 82.23 -18.14 -18.17
N VAL A 5 82.11 -18.53 -16.88
CA VAL A 5 81.21 -18.12 -15.74
C VAL A 5 79.67 -18.10 -15.93
N LYS A 6 78.81 -18.91 -15.26
CA LYS A 6 78.46 -19.22 -13.83
C LYS A 6 77.58 -18.20 -13.08
N GLN A 7 76.34 -18.61 -12.78
CA GLN A 7 75.63 -18.32 -11.52
C GLN A 7 74.68 -19.50 -11.19
N SER A 8 74.76 -20.03 -9.97
CA SER A 8 73.95 -21.14 -9.45
C SER A 8 73.20 -20.74 -8.19
N ASN A 9 71.98 -21.26 -8.08
CA ASN A 9 71.10 -21.20 -6.91
C ASN A 9 71.35 -22.34 -5.91
N TYR A 10 70.84 -22.10 -4.69
CA TYR A 10 70.23 -23.03 -3.70
C TYR A 10 70.94 -23.23 -2.34
N VAL A 11 70.25 -22.68 -1.31
CA VAL A 11 69.79 -23.29 -0.03
C VAL A 11 70.82 -23.62 1.04
N THR A 12 70.58 -23.19 2.30
CA THR A 12 70.34 -24.03 3.51
C THR A 12 70.27 -23.18 4.81
N LEU A 13 69.08 -23.19 5.46
CA LEU A 13 68.71 -23.30 6.90
C LEU A 13 69.35 -22.49 8.08
N LEU A 14 68.44 -22.08 9.00
CA LEU A 14 68.55 -21.81 10.47
C LEU A 14 69.28 -20.51 10.94
N ALA A 15 68.86 -19.74 11.96
CA ALA A 15 67.84 -19.89 13.02
C ALA A 15 67.42 -18.53 13.64
N LEU A 16 66.17 -18.50 14.14
CA LEU A 16 65.54 -17.71 15.22
C LEU A 16 66.01 -16.27 15.56
N LEU A 17 65.06 -15.33 15.45
CA LEU A 17 64.73 -14.39 16.53
C LEU A 17 63.23 -14.01 16.48
N LEU A 18 62.55 -14.26 17.59
CA LEU A 18 61.14 -13.96 17.84
C LEU A 18 60.86 -12.45 17.73
N SER A 19 59.88 -12.08 16.92
CA SER A 19 58.93 -11.02 17.27
C SER A 19 57.57 -11.38 16.67
N LEU A 20 56.61 -11.70 17.54
CA LEU A 20 55.21 -11.87 17.20
C LEU A 20 54.64 -10.48 16.88
N THR A 21 54.57 -10.13 15.61
CA THR A 21 53.63 -9.11 15.14
C THR A 21 52.25 -9.77 15.06
N VAL A 22 51.44 -9.57 16.10
CA VAL A 22 50.00 -9.73 15.97
C VAL A 22 49.56 -8.64 15.01
N ILE A 23 49.20 -9.02 13.78
CA ILE A 23 48.46 -8.15 12.87
C ILE A 23 47.08 -7.99 13.50
N ASP A 24 46.93 -6.94 14.30
CA ASP A 24 45.63 -6.50 14.77
C ASP A 24 44.88 -5.95 13.55
N THR A 25 43.98 -6.76 13.00
CA THR A 25 43.07 -6.30 11.95
C THR A 25 42.03 -5.41 12.61
N ALA A 26 42.40 -4.15 12.84
CA ALA A 26 41.47 -3.11 13.20
C ALA A 26 40.38 -3.05 12.12
N THR A 27 39.20 -3.61 12.42
CA THR A 27 38.00 -3.39 11.61
C THR A 27 37.65 -1.91 11.77
N ALA A 28 38.04 -1.10 10.79
CA ALA A 28 37.68 0.31 10.74
C ALA A 28 36.13 0.43 10.73
N GLN A 29 35.56 0.95 11.82
CA GLN A 29 34.19 1.48 11.81
C GLN A 29 34.16 2.67 10.85
N VAL A 30 33.30 2.63 9.83
CA VAL A 30 33.18 3.74 8.90
C VAL A 30 32.14 4.73 9.43
N THR A 31 32.60 5.77 10.11
CA THR A 31 31.75 6.92 10.47
C THR A 31 31.29 7.68 9.21
N LEU A 32 30.03 8.11 9.19
CA LEU A 32 29.45 8.87 8.07
C LEU A 32 30.23 10.17 7.82
N THR A 33 30.98 10.24 6.71
CA THR A 33 31.79 11.42 6.39
C THR A 33 30.98 12.50 5.64
N PRO A 34 31.37 13.79 5.72
CA PRO A 34 30.80 14.85 4.89
C PRO A 34 30.87 14.54 3.38
N GLN A 35 31.92 13.81 2.95
CA GLN A 35 32.09 13.38 1.57
C GLN A 35 31.01 12.36 1.15
N MET A 36 30.63 11.44 2.05
CA MET A 36 29.54 10.48 1.80
C MET A 36 28.17 11.18 1.71
N ARG A 37 27.89 12.16 2.58
CA ARG A 37 26.65 12.96 2.49
C ARG A 37 26.60 13.77 1.19
N LYS A 38 27.74 14.32 0.77
CA LYS A 38 27.85 15.03 -0.52
C LYS A 38 27.60 14.10 -1.71
N ALA A 39 28.12 12.87 -1.66
CA ALA A 39 27.90 11.85 -2.69
C ALA A 39 26.43 11.39 -2.74
N GLU A 40 25.80 11.13 -1.58
CA GLU A 40 24.37 10.81 -1.50
C GLU A 40 23.50 11.91 -2.12
N ASN A 41 23.77 13.17 -1.77
CA ASN A 41 23.00 14.30 -2.29
C ASN A 41 23.20 14.47 -3.81
N ALA A 42 24.41 14.20 -4.33
CA ALA A 42 24.68 14.23 -5.76
C ALA A 42 23.83 13.19 -6.52
N LEU A 43 23.72 11.96 -6.00
CA LEU A 43 22.85 10.93 -6.59
C LEU A 43 21.38 11.36 -6.57
N ARG A 44 20.91 11.95 -5.47
CA ARG A 44 19.54 12.48 -5.37
C ARG A 44 19.24 13.56 -6.40
N ILE A 45 20.19 14.45 -6.66
CA ILE A 45 20.04 15.49 -7.68
C ILE A 45 19.96 14.86 -9.07
N LYS A 46 20.86 13.93 -9.40
CA LYS A 46 20.86 13.23 -10.69
C LYS A 46 19.55 12.47 -10.93
N ILE A 47 19.06 11.70 -9.96
CA ILE A 47 17.81 10.95 -10.14
C ILE A 47 16.57 11.85 -10.20
N THR A 48 16.59 13.00 -9.52
CA THR A 48 15.52 14.00 -9.66
C THR A 48 15.53 14.61 -11.06
N ARG A 49 16.71 14.87 -11.63
CA ARG A 49 16.87 15.34 -13.01
C ARG A 49 16.38 14.29 -14.00
N ALA A 50 16.68 13.00 -13.79
CA ALA A 50 16.14 11.92 -14.61
C ALA A 50 14.60 11.91 -14.58
N GLY A 51 14.00 12.02 -13.39
CA GLY A 51 12.54 12.14 -13.26
C GLY A 51 11.95 13.36 -13.99
N ASN A 52 12.66 14.49 -14.05
CA ASN A 52 12.24 15.66 -14.82
C ASN A 52 12.34 15.43 -16.34
N TRP A 53 13.35 14.70 -16.81
CA TRP A 53 13.46 14.31 -18.23
C TRP A 53 12.39 13.31 -18.63
N PHE A 54 12.10 12.35 -17.76
CA PHE A 54 10.97 11.43 -17.92
C PHE A 54 9.65 12.21 -18.10
N ALA A 55 9.36 13.17 -17.22
CA ALA A 55 8.17 14.01 -17.31
C ALA A 55 8.10 14.90 -18.57
N GLN A 56 9.24 15.14 -19.23
CA GLN A 56 9.34 15.89 -20.49
C GLN A 56 9.28 14.98 -21.73
N GLY A 57 9.07 13.67 -21.57
CA GLY A 57 9.06 12.69 -22.66
C GLY A 57 10.44 12.29 -23.17
N LYS A 58 11.52 12.67 -22.48
CA LYS A 58 12.90 12.29 -22.78
C LYS A 58 13.24 10.98 -22.07
N ILE A 59 12.60 9.90 -22.53
CA ILE A 59 12.59 8.61 -21.83
C ILE A 59 13.97 7.94 -21.89
N ASP A 60 14.64 7.97 -23.05
CA ASP A 60 15.96 7.36 -23.22
C ASP A 60 17.03 8.09 -22.38
N GLU A 61 17.05 9.43 -22.39
CA GLU A 61 18.01 10.19 -21.56
C GLU A 61 17.72 10.05 -20.06
N SER A 62 16.46 9.84 -19.69
CA SER A 62 16.09 9.50 -18.32
C SER A 62 16.61 8.10 -17.96
N ALA A 63 16.48 7.12 -18.86
CA ALA A 63 16.94 5.76 -18.64
C ALA A 63 18.47 5.70 -18.46
N ASP A 64 19.22 6.34 -19.36
CA ASP A 64 20.68 6.43 -19.29
C ASP A 64 21.15 7.01 -17.96
N LEU A 65 20.49 8.08 -17.50
CA LEU A 65 20.84 8.74 -16.24
C LEU A 65 20.45 7.91 -15.02
N VAL A 66 19.34 7.15 -15.06
CA VAL A 66 18.98 6.23 -13.98
C VAL A 66 19.97 5.08 -13.88
N GLU A 67 20.42 4.53 -15.02
CA GLU A 67 21.44 3.49 -15.04
C GLU A 67 22.79 4.00 -14.49
N GLU A 68 23.18 5.23 -14.83
CA GLU A 68 24.36 5.89 -14.27
C GLU A 68 24.25 6.02 -12.74
N VAL A 69 23.12 6.52 -12.24
CA VAL A 69 22.88 6.66 -10.80
C VAL A 69 22.87 5.31 -10.09
N GLN A 70 22.33 4.26 -10.72
CA GLN A 70 22.35 2.91 -10.18
C GLN A 70 23.79 2.39 -10.04
N LYS A 71 24.64 2.55 -11.06
CA LYS A 71 26.05 2.14 -11.01
C LYS A 71 26.81 2.85 -9.89
N GLU A 72 26.63 4.16 -9.77
CA GLU A 72 27.25 4.93 -8.70
C GLU A 72 26.73 4.53 -7.32
N PHE A 73 25.42 4.30 -7.19
CA PHE A 73 24.82 3.78 -5.96
C PHE A 73 25.41 2.42 -5.58
N GLU A 74 25.47 1.46 -6.51
CA GLU A 74 26.04 0.12 -6.26
C GLU A 74 27.51 0.21 -5.80
N GLU A 75 28.29 1.15 -6.34
CA GLU A 75 29.67 1.41 -5.90
C GLU A 75 29.72 1.91 -4.46
N GLN A 76 28.86 2.87 -4.09
CA GLN A 76 28.76 3.37 -2.71
C GLN A 76 28.32 2.27 -1.73
N MET A 77 27.55 1.29 -2.22
CA MET A 77 27.03 0.19 -1.41
C MET A 77 28.00 -0.98 -1.20
N LYS A 78 29.15 -1.01 -1.89
CA LYS A 78 30.18 -2.05 -1.66
C LYS A 78 30.74 -1.93 -0.24
N GLY A 79 30.57 -3.00 0.55
CA GLY A 79 31.03 -3.04 1.95
C GLY A 79 30.32 -2.06 2.87
N ALA A 80 29.10 -1.64 2.53
CA ALA A 80 28.33 -0.70 3.34
C ALA A 80 27.91 -1.30 4.69
N ASP A 81 28.14 -0.54 5.76
CA ASP A 81 27.61 -0.82 7.09
C ASP A 81 26.16 -0.31 7.24
N GLN A 82 25.57 -0.55 8.41
CA GLN A 82 24.19 -0.19 8.70
C GLN A 82 23.94 1.33 8.65
N GLN A 83 24.93 2.16 8.96
CA GLN A 83 24.81 3.62 8.91
C GLN A 83 24.84 4.13 7.47
N ARG A 84 25.72 3.59 6.62
CA ARG A 84 25.77 3.90 5.18
C ARG A 84 24.50 3.41 4.48
N LEU A 85 23.98 2.24 4.84
CA LEU A 85 22.69 1.72 4.37
C LEU A 85 21.53 2.67 4.70
N ALA A 86 21.50 3.21 5.92
CA ALA A 86 20.49 4.17 6.34
C ALA A 86 20.59 5.49 5.55
N LEU A 87 21.81 6.02 5.35
CA LEU A 87 22.04 7.25 4.58
C LEU A 87 21.54 7.13 3.13
N TYR A 88 21.84 6.03 2.44
CA TYR A 88 21.50 5.83 1.04
C TYR A 88 20.12 5.20 0.80
N SER A 89 19.37 4.87 1.86
CA SER A 89 18.02 4.27 1.77
C SER A 89 17.04 5.11 0.93
N LYS A 90 17.18 6.44 0.97
CA LYS A 90 16.38 7.36 0.17
C LYS A 90 16.73 7.27 -1.31
N VAL A 91 18.02 7.23 -1.66
CA VAL A 91 18.50 7.03 -3.04
C VAL A 91 18.00 5.69 -3.58
N TYR A 92 18.08 4.62 -2.79
CA TYR A 92 17.57 3.30 -3.17
C TYR A 92 16.07 3.31 -3.49
N ASN A 93 15.25 3.95 -2.64
CA ASN A 93 13.82 4.06 -2.88
C ASN A 93 13.49 4.93 -4.11
N MET A 94 14.29 5.95 -4.38
CA MET A 94 14.15 6.76 -5.59
C MET A 94 14.52 5.95 -6.84
N LEU A 95 15.61 5.17 -6.81
CA LEU A 95 15.99 4.23 -7.86
C LEU A 95 14.87 3.21 -8.11
N LYS A 96 14.34 2.60 -7.06
CA LYS A 96 13.23 1.64 -7.17
C LYS A 96 12.00 2.24 -7.86
N LYS A 97 11.66 3.50 -7.55
CA LYS A 97 10.57 4.21 -8.22
C LYS A 97 10.90 4.55 -9.68
N ALA A 98 12.12 5.00 -9.96
CA ALA A 98 12.56 5.32 -11.31
C ALA A 98 12.59 4.07 -12.21
N HIS A 99 13.06 2.93 -11.70
CA HIS A 99 12.96 1.62 -12.37
C HIS A 99 11.51 1.28 -12.69
N ALA A 100 10.61 1.35 -11.69
CA ALA A 100 9.19 1.06 -11.91
C ALA A 100 8.55 1.97 -12.97
N LEU A 101 8.90 3.26 -13.01
CA LEU A 101 8.39 4.20 -14.00
C LEU A 101 8.94 3.92 -15.41
N LEU A 102 10.24 3.63 -15.54
CA LEU A 102 10.86 3.29 -16.83
C LEU A 102 10.41 1.92 -17.35
N GLU A 103 10.18 0.96 -16.46
CA GLU A 103 9.59 -0.35 -16.79
C GLU A 103 8.16 -0.22 -17.33
N LEU A 104 7.37 0.76 -16.84
CA LEU A 104 6.03 1.06 -17.38
C LEU A 104 6.09 1.61 -18.80
N GLU A 105 7.18 2.29 -19.17
CA GLU A 105 7.46 2.76 -20.54
C GLU A 105 8.15 1.69 -21.41
N GLY A 106 8.36 0.48 -20.88
CA GLY A 106 8.97 -0.63 -21.60
C GLY A 106 10.51 -0.61 -21.66
N ILE A 107 11.17 0.25 -20.88
CA ILE A 107 12.63 0.29 -20.75
C ILE A 107 13.06 -0.72 -19.67
N GLU A 108 13.91 -1.67 -20.03
CA GLU A 108 14.47 -2.65 -19.09
C GLU A 108 15.87 -2.22 -18.62
N LEU A 109 16.01 -1.92 -17.32
CA LEU A 109 17.27 -1.56 -16.70
C LEU A 109 17.92 -2.76 -16.00
N PRO A 110 19.25 -2.76 -15.79
CA PRO A 110 19.93 -3.77 -14.98
C PRO A 110 19.27 -3.94 -13.60
N ALA A 111 19.06 -5.17 -13.14
CA ALA A 111 18.32 -5.43 -11.91
C ALA A 111 18.90 -4.67 -10.69
N LEU A 112 18.06 -3.84 -10.06
CA LEU A 112 18.42 -3.07 -8.89
C LEU A 112 18.62 -4.00 -7.68
N LYS A 113 19.88 -4.23 -7.29
CA LYS A 113 20.21 -5.09 -6.16
C LYS A 113 19.74 -4.47 -4.85
N GLN A 114 18.98 -5.26 -4.06
CA GLN A 114 18.68 -4.88 -2.68
C GLN A 114 19.99 -4.80 -1.89
N PRO A 115 20.23 -3.70 -1.14
CA PRO A 115 21.36 -3.64 -0.24
C PRO A 115 21.22 -4.71 0.85
N ILE A 116 22.09 -5.72 0.82
CA ILE A 116 22.08 -6.80 1.80
C ILE A 116 22.87 -6.34 3.02
N VAL A 117 22.29 -6.48 4.21
CA VAL A 117 23.01 -6.30 5.48
C VAL A 117 24.14 -7.35 5.52
N ALA A 118 25.40 -6.93 5.55
CA ALA A 118 26.50 -7.85 5.83
C ALA A 118 26.19 -8.59 7.13
N LYS A 119 26.45 -9.92 7.17
CA LYS A 119 26.13 -10.81 8.30
C LYS A 119 26.28 -10.10 9.66
N PRO A 120 25.38 -10.31 10.64
CA PRO A 120 25.57 -9.77 11.97
C PRO A 120 26.97 -10.14 12.45
N MET A 121 27.76 -9.13 12.84
CA MET A 121 29.08 -9.39 13.42
C MET A 121 28.92 -10.39 14.56
N PRO A 122 29.89 -11.30 14.78
CA PRO A 122 29.94 -12.05 16.03
C PRO A 122 29.82 -11.06 17.17
N LYS A 123 28.90 -11.33 18.10
CA LYS A 123 28.72 -10.54 19.31
C LYS A 123 30.12 -10.28 19.89
N PRO A 124 30.51 -9.01 20.17
CA PRO A 124 31.78 -8.74 20.81
C PRO A 124 31.92 -9.65 22.03
N PRO A 125 33.11 -10.22 22.31
CA PRO A 125 33.28 -11.02 23.51
C PRO A 125 32.76 -10.21 24.68
N ALA A 126 31.94 -10.85 25.52
CA ALA A 126 31.30 -10.21 26.66
C ALA A 126 32.39 -9.47 27.44
N ASN A 127 32.35 -8.13 27.39
CA ASN A 127 33.13 -7.33 28.30
C ASN A 127 32.54 -7.63 29.69
N PRO A 128 33.33 -8.11 30.66
CA PRO A 128 32.82 -8.44 31.99
C PRO A 128 32.47 -7.13 32.70
N GLY A 129 31.25 -6.65 32.49
CA GLY A 129 30.78 -5.40 33.07
C GLY A 129 29.49 -4.80 32.53
N ASN A 130 28.70 -5.50 31.71
CA ASN A 130 27.45 -4.91 31.19
C ASN A 130 26.18 -5.68 31.61
N PRO A 131 25.49 -5.26 32.68
CA PRO A 131 24.09 -5.58 32.90
C PRO A 131 23.19 -4.48 32.28
N GLY A 132 22.39 -4.85 31.27
CA GLY A 132 21.16 -4.10 30.93
C GLY A 132 21.03 -3.59 29.49
N ASN A 133 20.50 -4.43 28.59
CA ASN A 133 19.74 -3.96 27.42
C ASN A 133 18.32 -3.59 27.85
N GLY A 134 18.17 -2.49 28.59
CA GLY A 134 16.88 -1.86 28.90
C GLY A 134 16.98 -0.35 28.72
N PRO A 135 15.88 0.36 28.43
CA PRO A 135 15.87 1.82 28.57
C PRO A 135 16.29 2.16 29.99
N MET A 136 17.25 3.07 30.15
CA MET A 136 17.68 3.54 31.47
C MET A 136 16.48 4.25 32.12
N THR A 137 15.75 3.55 32.99
CA THR A 137 14.79 4.19 33.88
C THR A 137 15.59 4.83 35.00
N LEU A 138 15.48 6.14 35.15
CA LEU A 138 16.00 6.77 36.37
C LEU A 138 15.05 6.35 37.50
N ASP A 139 15.59 5.57 38.44
CA ASP A 139 14.82 5.04 39.57
C ASP A 139 14.76 6.05 40.75
N ALA A 140 15.61 7.09 40.73
CA ALA A 140 15.60 8.19 41.68
C ALA A 140 16.10 9.51 41.06
N VAL A 141 15.70 10.63 41.65
CA VAL A 141 16.22 11.96 41.31
C VAL A 141 17.63 12.10 41.91
N PRO A 142 18.65 12.54 41.15
CA PRO A 142 20.00 12.72 41.68
C PRO A 142 20.03 13.68 42.88
N GLU A 143 20.77 13.34 43.94
CA GLU A 143 20.91 14.20 45.14
C GLU A 143 21.71 15.48 44.82
N GLY A 144 22.71 15.38 43.94
CA GLY A 144 23.55 16.49 43.45
C GLY A 144 23.00 17.20 42.22
N LYS A 145 23.83 18.09 41.63
CA LYS A 145 23.48 18.83 40.40
C LYS A 145 23.12 17.89 39.25
N VAL A 146 22.07 18.22 38.49
CA VAL A 146 21.62 17.40 37.38
C VAL A 146 22.47 17.65 36.14
N SER A 147 23.30 16.65 35.79
CA SER A 147 24.02 16.58 34.51
C SER A 147 23.09 16.53 33.31
N PHE A 148 23.31 17.39 32.31
CA PHE A 148 22.57 17.34 31.05
C PHE A 148 22.93 16.06 30.28
N VAL A 149 24.23 15.79 30.10
CA VAL A 149 24.72 14.62 29.37
C VAL A 149 24.27 13.29 30.00
N ASN A 150 24.34 13.16 31.32
CA ASN A 150 24.13 11.87 31.98
C ASN A 150 22.70 11.61 32.47
N HIS A 151 21.92 12.65 32.76
CA HIS A 151 20.56 12.48 33.29
C HIS A 151 19.47 12.98 32.35
N VAL A 152 19.69 14.06 31.59
CA VAL A 152 18.66 14.67 30.74
C VAL A 152 18.67 14.07 29.34
N THR A 153 19.84 13.97 28.71
CA THR A 153 20.01 13.43 27.35
C THR A 153 19.41 12.03 27.20
N PRO A 154 19.60 11.06 28.13
CA PRO A 154 18.97 9.75 28.02
C PRO A 154 17.43 9.82 28.00
N ILE A 155 16.81 10.64 28.85
CA ILE A 155 15.35 10.83 28.88
C ILE A 155 14.88 11.41 27.55
N LEU A 156 15.48 12.51 27.10
CA LEU A 156 15.12 13.17 25.86
C LEU A 156 15.27 12.21 24.68
N MET A 157 16.40 11.52 24.55
CA MET A 157 16.66 10.60 23.45
C MET A 157 15.69 9.42 23.42
N ALA A 158 15.43 8.80 24.58
CA ALA A 158 14.54 7.66 24.68
C ALA A 158 13.07 8.02 24.42
N LYS A 159 12.63 9.22 24.80
CA LYS A 159 11.20 9.59 24.84
C LYS A 159 10.79 10.54 23.72
N CYS A 160 11.71 11.40 23.27
CA CYS A 160 11.46 12.48 22.32
C CYS A 160 12.29 12.35 21.04
N GLY A 161 13.42 11.62 21.08
CA GLY A 161 14.42 11.57 20.02
C GLY A 161 13.90 11.10 18.65
N ASN A 162 12.95 10.17 18.61
CA ASN A 162 12.46 9.66 17.33
C ASN A 162 11.75 10.74 16.49
N CYS A 163 11.12 11.71 17.15
CA CYS A 163 10.38 12.79 16.51
C CYS A 163 11.20 14.08 16.42
N HIS A 164 11.90 14.45 17.49
CA HIS A 164 12.54 15.76 17.62
C HIS A 164 14.06 15.75 17.36
N VAL A 165 14.68 14.58 17.15
CA VAL A 165 16.08 14.47 16.66
C VAL A 165 16.12 13.97 15.22
N ARG A 166 15.47 12.82 14.94
CA ARG A 166 15.52 12.22 13.60
C ARG A 166 14.76 13.01 12.53
N GLN A 167 13.72 13.75 12.93
CA GLN A 167 12.76 14.35 12.01
C GLN A 167 12.40 15.81 12.29
N ALA A 168 12.93 16.39 13.38
CA ALA A 168 12.65 17.77 13.83
C ALA A 168 11.15 18.15 13.74
N ARG A 169 10.27 17.26 14.21
CA ARG A 169 8.82 17.42 14.06
C ARG A 169 8.31 18.63 14.86
N GLY A 170 7.30 19.31 14.31
CA GLY A 170 6.76 20.53 14.92
C GLY A 170 7.66 21.75 14.76
N MET A 171 8.59 21.73 13.80
CA MET A 171 9.63 22.76 13.60
C MET A 171 10.55 22.93 14.81
N PHE A 172 10.58 21.93 15.69
CA PHE A 172 11.40 21.89 16.89
C PHE A 172 12.42 20.76 16.76
N SER A 173 13.69 21.12 16.94
CA SER A 173 14.82 20.19 16.95
C SER A 173 15.46 20.19 18.33
N MET A 174 15.82 19.00 18.79
CA MET A 174 16.68 18.78 19.95
C MET A 174 17.88 17.93 19.53
N GLU A 175 18.34 18.05 18.29
CA GLU A 175 19.49 17.29 17.79
C GLU A 175 20.78 17.63 18.53
N SER A 176 20.86 18.81 19.15
CA SER A 176 21.94 19.31 20.00
C SER A 176 21.38 20.14 21.16
N PHE A 177 22.23 20.46 22.15
CA PHE A 177 21.83 21.37 23.23
C PHE A 177 21.48 22.77 22.69
N GLU A 178 22.25 23.29 21.73
CA GLU A 178 21.99 24.60 21.09
C GLU A 178 20.59 24.65 20.46
N THR A 179 20.21 23.62 19.71
CA THR A 179 18.90 23.57 19.03
C THR A 179 17.74 23.38 20.01
N LEU A 180 17.95 22.57 21.05
CA LEU A 180 17.00 22.39 22.15
C LEU A 180 16.69 23.72 22.85
N MET A 181 17.73 24.49 23.19
CA MET A 181 17.58 25.77 23.90
C MET A 181 17.06 26.90 22.98
N LYS A 182 17.36 26.85 21.69
CA LYS A 182 16.83 27.81 20.71
C LYS A 182 15.30 27.70 20.56
N GLY A 183 14.77 26.47 20.57
CA GLY A 183 13.35 26.21 20.31
C GLY A 183 12.93 26.42 18.84
N PRO A 184 11.65 26.17 18.50
CA PRO A 184 11.09 26.48 17.20
C PRO A 184 10.94 28.00 17.00
N ASP A 185 10.67 28.43 15.76
CA ASP A 185 10.40 29.85 15.44
C ASP A 185 9.22 30.45 16.24
N ALA A 186 8.34 29.60 16.78
CA ALA A 186 7.21 29.98 17.61
C ALA A 186 7.59 30.41 19.04
N GLY A 187 8.81 30.13 19.51
CA GLY A 187 9.28 30.55 20.82
C GLY A 187 10.22 29.54 21.51
N VAL A 188 10.71 29.93 22.68
CA VAL A 188 11.64 29.12 23.49
C VAL A 188 10.88 27.99 24.19
N VAL A 189 11.46 26.78 24.21
CA VAL A 189 10.83 25.59 24.82
C VAL A 189 11.24 25.41 26.30
N ILE A 190 12.39 25.96 26.68
CA ILE A 190 12.98 25.85 28.03
C ILE A 190 13.30 27.25 28.55
N PHE A 191 12.64 27.66 29.63
CA PHE A 191 12.97 28.87 30.37
C PHE A 191 13.87 28.48 31.54
N ALA A 192 15.16 28.76 31.42
CA ALA A 192 16.14 28.48 32.48
C ALA A 192 15.70 29.11 33.81
N LYS A 193 15.81 28.34 34.90
CA LYS A 193 15.32 28.68 36.26
C LYS A 193 13.80 28.71 36.43
N ASP A 194 13.03 28.36 35.39
CA ASP A 194 11.58 28.34 35.43
C ASP A 194 11.02 27.08 34.77
N ALA A 195 11.05 25.97 35.51
CA ALA A 195 10.46 24.72 35.05
C ALA A 195 8.93 24.82 34.86
N ALA A 196 8.24 25.64 35.66
CA ALA A 196 6.78 25.76 35.58
C ALA A 196 6.33 26.56 34.34
N GLY A 197 7.10 27.58 33.95
CA GLY A 197 6.87 28.32 32.70
C GLY A 197 7.43 27.65 31.44
N SER A 198 8.24 26.59 31.59
CA SER A 198 8.84 25.86 30.47
C SER A 198 7.82 25.06 29.67
N ARG A 199 7.69 25.38 28.37
CA ARG A 199 6.81 24.68 27.43
C ARG A 199 7.08 23.18 27.40
N LEU A 200 8.32 22.75 27.58
CA LEU A 200 8.69 21.33 27.68
C LEU A 200 7.90 20.62 28.81
N ILE A 201 7.82 21.25 29.98
CA ILE A 201 7.15 20.68 31.15
C ILE A 201 5.64 20.73 30.97
N GLU A 202 5.10 21.87 30.52
CA GLU A 202 3.68 22.06 30.23
C GLU A 202 3.13 20.92 29.36
N VAL A 203 3.75 20.66 28.19
CA VAL A 203 3.24 19.64 27.26
C VAL A 203 3.40 18.20 27.76
N ILE A 204 4.33 17.95 28.70
CA ILE A 204 4.48 16.64 29.34
C ILE A 204 3.38 16.44 30.39
N GLU A 205 3.11 17.46 31.20
CA GLU A 205 2.09 17.41 32.25
C GLU A 205 0.66 17.38 31.69
N GLU A 206 0.42 18.05 30.56
CA GLU A 206 -0.83 17.95 29.81
C GLU A 206 -1.03 16.58 29.14
N GLY A 207 -0.02 15.70 29.16
CA GLY A 207 -0.06 14.39 28.51
C GLY A 207 -0.07 14.45 26.98
N ASP A 208 0.39 15.58 26.44
CA ASP A 208 0.43 15.91 25.02
C ASP A 208 1.70 15.37 24.34
N MET A 209 2.77 15.27 25.12
CA MET A 209 4.05 14.66 24.79
C MET A 209 4.54 13.74 25.93
N PRO A 210 5.29 12.67 25.61
CA PRO A 210 5.67 12.21 24.28
C PRO A 210 4.53 11.45 23.58
N ARG A 211 4.43 11.61 22.26
CA ARG A 211 3.41 10.92 21.44
C ARG A 211 3.81 9.49 21.07
N GLY A 212 2.83 8.71 20.65
CA GLY A 212 3.02 7.34 20.17
C GLY A 212 3.18 6.32 21.29
N GLY A 213 2.52 6.52 22.44
CA GLY A 213 2.48 5.54 23.54
C GLY A 213 3.70 5.52 24.46
N LEU A 214 4.66 6.44 24.26
CA LEU A 214 5.75 6.67 25.20
C LEU A 214 5.22 7.47 26.40
N LYS A 215 5.84 7.29 27.58
CA LYS A 215 5.51 8.05 28.80
C LYS A 215 6.78 8.48 29.53
N ILE A 216 6.75 9.69 30.10
CA ILE A 216 7.72 10.17 31.07
C ILE A 216 7.26 9.71 32.46
N THR A 217 8.15 9.08 33.23
CA THR A 217 7.84 8.70 34.62
C THR A 217 7.87 9.93 35.54
N GLU A 218 7.28 9.84 36.72
CA GLU A 218 7.34 10.94 37.71
C GLU A 218 8.79 11.30 38.08
N VAL A 219 9.67 10.30 38.17
CA VAL A 219 11.10 10.51 38.45
C VAL A 219 11.80 11.20 37.29
N GLU A 220 11.58 10.73 36.04
CA GLU A 220 12.14 11.36 34.85
C GLU A 220 11.66 12.82 34.73
N LEU A 221 10.38 13.10 34.99
CA LEU A 221 9.82 14.45 35.00
C LEU A 221 10.46 15.31 36.09
N ALA A 222 10.65 14.77 37.29
CA ALA A 222 11.30 15.47 38.38
C ALA A 222 12.77 15.81 38.05
N VAL A 223 13.50 14.93 37.38
CA VAL A 223 14.86 15.20 36.88
C VAL A 223 14.85 16.36 35.87
N LEU A 224 13.94 16.35 34.89
CA LEU A 224 13.81 17.44 33.92
C LEU A 224 13.51 18.77 34.59
N LYS A 225 12.55 18.81 35.52
CA LYS A 225 12.20 20.03 36.28
C LYS A 225 13.38 20.53 37.11
N LYS A 226 14.09 19.62 37.80
CA LYS A 226 15.25 19.97 38.62
C LYS A 226 16.36 20.60 37.77
N TRP A 227 16.72 19.98 36.65
CA TRP A 227 17.71 20.52 35.72
C TRP A 227 17.34 21.92 35.20
N ILE A 228 16.08 22.14 34.80
CA ILE A 228 15.63 23.46 34.33
C ILE A 228 15.74 24.51 35.45
N ASN A 229 15.28 24.18 36.66
CA ASN A 229 15.34 25.08 37.81
C ASN A 229 16.79 25.40 38.25
N GLU A 230 17.72 24.47 38.07
CA GLU A 230 19.16 24.69 38.27
C GLU A 230 19.79 25.61 37.21
N GLY A 231 19.03 25.97 36.15
CA GLY A 231 19.47 26.89 35.11
C GLY A 231 19.61 26.26 33.73
N ALA A 232 19.14 25.01 33.55
CA ALA A 232 19.25 24.26 32.30
C ALA A 232 20.70 24.22 31.76
N GLU A 233 21.67 24.02 32.64
CA GLU A 233 23.09 24.11 32.29
C GLU A 233 23.55 22.97 31.38
N TYR A 234 24.56 23.26 30.55
CA TYR A 234 25.26 22.31 29.70
C TYR A 234 26.60 21.91 30.32
N ASP A 235 26.89 20.62 30.37
CA ASP A 235 28.07 20.06 31.06
C ASP A 235 29.01 19.26 30.13
N ALA A 236 29.03 19.61 28.84
CA ALA A 236 30.00 19.12 27.85
C ALA A 236 30.69 20.29 27.10
N ASP A 237 31.71 19.96 26.31
CA ASP A 237 32.62 20.95 25.72
C ASP A 237 32.01 21.74 24.54
N ASP A 238 31.22 21.09 23.68
CA ASP A 238 30.59 21.72 22.51
C ASP A 238 29.07 21.56 22.51
N SER A 239 28.34 22.66 22.70
CA SER A 239 26.86 22.68 22.68
C SER A 239 26.22 22.32 21.33
N LYS A 240 27.02 22.23 20.26
CA LYS A 240 26.60 21.85 18.91
C LYS A 240 26.74 20.37 18.62
N GLU A 241 27.44 19.64 19.49
CA GLU A 241 27.56 18.19 19.39
C GLU A 241 26.17 17.53 19.44
N LEU A 242 26.00 16.47 18.67
CA LEU A 242 24.70 15.82 18.55
C LEU A 242 24.37 15.04 19.82
N LEU A 243 23.14 15.14 20.31
CA LEU A 243 22.70 14.42 21.52
C LEU A 243 22.88 12.89 21.43
N VAL A 244 22.88 12.34 20.21
CA VAL A 244 23.12 10.90 19.96
C VAL A 244 24.58 10.48 20.21
N ASP A 245 25.51 11.44 20.10
CA ASP A 245 26.94 11.19 20.26
C ASP A 245 27.43 11.53 21.69
N LEU A 246 26.67 12.36 22.42
CA LEU A 246 27.02 12.82 23.77
C LEU A 246 27.00 11.73 24.85
N ASN A 247 26.16 10.70 24.71
CA ASN A 247 26.06 9.65 25.73
C ASN A 247 25.86 8.28 25.07
N PRO A 248 26.78 7.31 25.28
CA PRO A 248 26.68 5.97 24.68
C PRO A 248 25.48 5.17 25.17
N ASN A 249 24.86 5.56 26.30
CA ASN A 249 23.63 4.97 26.82
C ASN A 249 22.36 5.68 26.30
N ALA A 250 22.50 6.80 25.58
CA ALA A 250 21.38 7.53 25.00
C ALA A 250 21.04 6.98 23.60
N SER A 251 20.14 6.01 23.54
CA SER A 251 19.58 5.54 22.28
C SER A 251 18.28 6.30 21.95
N VAL A 252 18.07 6.62 20.67
CA VAL A 252 16.76 7.07 20.20
C VAL A 252 15.76 5.94 20.43
N GLY A 253 14.80 6.14 21.33
CA GLY A 253 13.77 5.14 21.60
C GLY A 253 12.94 4.85 20.35
N ASP A 254 12.76 3.57 20.03
CA ASP A 254 11.87 3.17 18.95
C ASP A 254 10.42 3.38 19.38
N LEU A 255 9.59 3.92 18.48
CA LEU A 255 8.15 3.96 18.71
C LEU A 255 7.64 2.52 18.89
N PRO A 256 6.67 2.28 19.79
CA PRO A 256 6.04 0.98 19.88
C PRO A 256 5.45 0.62 18.51
N VAL A 257 5.89 -0.52 17.98
CA VAL A 257 5.36 -1.06 16.73
C VAL A 257 3.97 -1.63 17.03
N VAL A 258 2.94 -0.85 16.75
CA VAL A 258 1.56 -1.32 16.84
C VAL A 258 1.31 -2.28 15.68
N LYS A 259 1.24 -3.58 15.99
CA LYS A 259 0.94 -4.61 14.99
C LYS A 259 -0.57 -4.66 14.76
N PRO A 260 -1.06 -4.58 13.51
CA PRO A 260 -2.45 -4.87 13.19
C PRO A 260 -2.85 -6.26 13.70
N MET A 261 -3.99 -6.35 14.39
CA MET A 261 -4.53 -7.61 14.91
C MET A 261 -5.82 -7.96 14.20
N LYS A 262 -6.02 -9.25 13.91
CA LYS A 262 -7.31 -9.74 13.40
C LYS A 262 -8.31 -9.84 14.55
N SER A 263 -9.58 -9.63 14.24
CA SER A 263 -10.67 -9.93 15.19
C SER A 263 -10.68 -11.41 15.54
N THR A 264 -10.99 -11.69 16.81
CA THR A 264 -11.12 -13.03 17.39
C THR A 264 -12.54 -13.57 17.32
N GLY A 265 -13.51 -12.72 16.94
CA GLY A 265 -14.94 -13.01 16.91
C GLY A 265 -15.64 -12.85 18.26
N THR A 266 -14.93 -12.34 19.28
CA THR A 266 -15.49 -12.05 20.61
C THR A 266 -15.73 -10.56 20.85
N GLU A 267 -15.22 -9.72 19.94
CA GLU A 267 -15.39 -8.27 19.98
C GLU A 267 -16.84 -7.88 19.70
N THR A 268 -17.32 -6.85 20.39
CA THR A 268 -18.69 -6.33 20.21
C THR A 268 -18.77 -5.28 19.10
N VAL A 269 -17.65 -4.63 18.78
CA VAL A 269 -17.57 -3.62 17.72
C VAL A 269 -16.77 -4.15 16.53
N SER A 270 -17.40 -4.11 15.36
CA SER A 270 -16.81 -4.50 14.09
C SER A 270 -16.10 -3.32 13.43
N PHE A 271 -14.83 -3.50 13.05
CA PHE A 271 -14.14 -2.44 12.31
C PHE A 271 -14.82 -2.18 10.96
N LYS A 272 -15.11 -3.22 10.17
CA LYS A 272 -15.66 -3.04 8.82
C LYS A 272 -17.09 -2.48 8.84
N ASN A 273 -17.91 -2.87 9.83
CA ASN A 273 -19.33 -2.50 9.89
C ASN A 273 -19.58 -1.20 10.66
N ASP A 274 -18.81 -0.93 11.72
CA ASP A 274 -19.14 0.16 12.66
C ASP A 274 -18.11 1.30 12.58
N VAL A 275 -16.82 0.99 12.63
CA VAL A 275 -15.75 2.02 12.72
C VAL A 275 -15.40 2.62 11.35
N ALA A 276 -15.19 1.76 10.35
CA ALA A 276 -14.74 2.19 9.03
C ALA A 276 -15.73 3.16 8.35
N PRO A 277 -17.07 2.97 8.42
CA PRO A 277 -18.02 3.96 7.90
C PRO A 277 -17.88 5.34 8.56
N ILE A 278 -17.71 5.40 9.89
CA ILE A 278 -17.51 6.64 10.64
C ILE A 278 -16.25 7.37 10.13
N LEU A 279 -15.14 6.66 9.99
CA LEU A 279 -13.88 7.22 9.49
C LEU A 279 -14.01 7.68 8.03
N MET A 280 -14.72 6.92 7.20
CA MET A 280 -14.93 7.24 5.79
C MET A 280 -15.77 8.51 5.61
N GLN A 281 -16.80 8.69 6.42
CA GLN A 281 -17.69 9.85 6.36
C GLN A 281 -17.01 11.13 6.87
N ASN A 282 -16.22 11.01 7.95
CA ASN A 282 -15.73 12.17 8.70
C ASN A 282 -14.28 12.54 8.40
N CYS A 283 -13.43 11.59 8.02
CA CYS A 283 -11.98 11.77 8.02
C CYS A 283 -11.34 11.60 6.61
N ALA A 284 -11.94 10.77 5.76
CA ALA A 284 -11.32 10.35 4.50
C ALA A 284 -11.06 11.48 3.49
N SER A 285 -11.74 12.63 3.57
CA SER A 285 -11.51 13.74 2.65
C SER A 285 -10.13 14.38 2.81
N CYS A 286 -9.54 14.32 4.00
CA CYS A 286 -8.23 14.92 4.29
C CYS A 286 -7.15 13.88 4.60
N HIS A 287 -7.57 12.71 5.08
CA HIS A 287 -6.67 11.63 5.51
C HIS A 287 -6.71 10.40 4.60
N GLY A 288 -7.57 10.35 3.57
CA GLY A 288 -7.65 9.21 2.66
C GLY A 288 -7.50 9.59 1.19
N PHE A 289 -7.03 8.63 0.38
CA PHE A 289 -7.20 8.56 -1.08
C PHE A 289 -6.61 9.73 -1.92
N GLY A 290 -5.72 10.54 -1.35
CA GLY A 290 -4.97 11.58 -2.06
C GLY A 290 -3.46 11.44 -1.85
N ASP A 291 -2.65 12.05 -2.73
CA ASP A 291 -1.20 11.88 -2.74
C ASP A 291 -0.47 12.44 -1.50
N ARG A 292 -1.15 13.27 -0.69
CA ARG A 292 -0.59 13.95 0.48
C ARG A 292 -1.61 14.02 1.63
N PRO A 293 -1.87 12.92 2.35
CA PRO A 293 -2.78 12.94 3.49
C PRO A 293 -2.26 13.87 4.60
N SER A 294 -3.18 14.59 5.24
CA SER A 294 -2.84 15.56 6.29
C SER A 294 -2.13 14.88 7.47
N GLY A 295 -1.03 15.48 7.94
CA GLY A 295 -0.20 14.91 9.00
C GLY A 295 0.45 13.56 8.63
N ARG A 296 0.54 13.22 7.33
CA ARG A 296 0.93 11.91 6.79
C ARG A 296 0.16 10.73 7.40
N PHE A 297 -1.02 10.99 7.95
CA PHE A 297 -1.89 9.96 8.50
C PHE A 297 -2.84 9.47 7.42
N ASP A 298 -2.64 8.23 6.99
CA ASP A 298 -3.29 7.66 5.81
C ASP A 298 -4.35 6.61 6.20
N LEU A 299 -5.59 6.87 5.79
CA LEU A 299 -6.77 6.01 5.93
C LEU A 299 -7.03 5.14 4.70
N ALA A 300 -6.08 5.03 3.76
CA ALA A 300 -6.25 4.19 2.58
C ALA A 300 -6.41 2.71 2.95
N SER A 301 -5.70 2.22 3.97
CA SER A 301 -5.83 0.84 4.47
C SER A 301 -5.73 0.77 6.00
N PHE A 302 -6.21 -0.33 6.59
CA PHE A 302 -6.11 -0.55 8.03
C PHE A 302 -4.65 -0.52 8.51
N SER A 303 -3.75 -1.16 7.76
CA SER A 303 -2.32 -1.17 8.08
C SER A 303 -1.68 0.22 8.01
N ALA A 304 -2.09 1.07 7.06
CA ALA A 304 -1.61 2.44 6.96
C ALA A 304 -2.10 3.29 8.13
N MET A 305 -3.38 3.12 8.51
CA MET A 305 -3.97 3.79 9.66
C MET A 305 -3.24 3.42 10.96
N MET A 306 -3.02 2.13 11.21
CA MET A 306 -2.35 1.65 12.43
C MET A 306 -0.87 2.07 12.49
N ARG A 307 -0.19 2.16 11.35
CA ARG A 307 1.18 2.69 11.27
C ARG A 307 1.26 4.14 11.70
N GLY A 308 0.22 4.91 11.39
CA GLY A 308 0.16 6.33 11.73
C GLY A 308 0.94 7.23 10.79
N GLY A 309 1.08 8.48 11.23
CA GLY A 309 1.69 9.55 10.43
C GLY A 309 2.83 10.27 11.15
N GLU A 310 2.85 11.59 11.00
CA GLU A 310 3.81 12.50 11.62
C GLU A 310 3.76 12.53 13.14
N ASN A 311 2.82 11.83 13.79
CA ASN A 311 2.73 11.78 15.25
C ASN A 311 2.99 10.38 15.81
N GLY A 312 3.45 9.45 14.96
CA GLY A 312 3.56 8.03 15.32
C GLY A 312 2.21 7.32 15.23
N PRO A 313 2.09 6.12 15.82
CA PRO A 313 0.85 5.35 15.84
C PRO A 313 -0.26 6.15 16.55
N PRO A 314 -1.38 6.43 15.86
CA PRO A 314 -2.46 7.24 16.44
C PRO A 314 -3.37 6.41 17.35
N ILE A 315 -3.29 5.09 17.26
CA ILE A 315 -4.16 4.14 17.94
C ILE A 315 -3.27 3.22 18.78
N LEU A 316 -3.59 3.13 20.07
CA LEU A 316 -2.96 2.24 21.03
C LEU A 316 -4.00 1.18 21.43
N PRO A 317 -3.92 -0.04 20.87
CA PRO A 317 -4.82 -1.14 21.23
C PRO A 317 -4.97 -1.29 22.74
N GLY A 318 -6.21 -1.42 23.21
CA GLY A 318 -6.57 -1.56 24.62
C GLY A 318 -6.62 -0.26 25.42
N ASN A 319 -6.12 0.86 24.87
CA ASN A 319 -5.94 2.12 25.61
C ASN A 319 -6.55 3.31 24.84
N PRO A 320 -7.89 3.49 24.85
CA PRO A 320 -8.55 4.59 24.14
C PRO A 320 -8.09 5.95 24.64
N ASP A 321 -7.99 6.16 25.95
CA ASP A 321 -7.67 7.47 26.55
C ASP A 321 -6.26 7.96 26.15
N GLU A 322 -5.33 7.04 25.91
CA GLU A 322 -3.96 7.35 25.49
C GLU A 322 -3.80 7.36 23.96
N SER A 323 -4.81 6.92 23.22
CA SER A 323 -4.78 6.91 21.76
C SER A 323 -4.89 8.34 21.24
N PHE A 324 -3.88 8.77 20.48
CA PHE A 324 -3.85 10.11 19.90
C PHE A 324 -5.06 10.40 18.99
N LEU A 325 -5.62 9.38 18.33
CA LEU A 325 -6.87 9.48 17.59
C LEU A 325 -8.00 10.00 18.49
N VAL A 326 -8.21 9.39 19.66
CA VAL A 326 -9.27 9.79 20.62
C VAL A 326 -9.00 11.19 21.15
N LYS A 327 -7.76 11.48 21.57
CA LYS A 327 -7.36 12.84 22.00
C LYS A 327 -7.64 13.89 20.92
N LYS A 328 -7.42 13.56 19.65
CA LYS A 328 -7.75 14.44 18.52
C LYS A 328 -9.25 14.64 18.29
N LEU A 329 -10.05 13.60 18.49
CA LEU A 329 -11.51 13.68 18.37
C LEU A 329 -12.11 14.53 19.50
N LEU A 330 -11.57 14.41 20.72
CA LEU A 330 -11.97 15.19 21.90
C LEU A 330 -11.40 16.62 21.92
N GLY A 331 -10.36 16.90 21.12
CA GLY A 331 -9.68 18.20 21.09
C GLY A 331 -8.69 18.40 22.24
N THR A 332 -8.43 17.37 23.02
CA THR A 332 -7.43 17.37 24.11
C THR A 332 -6.02 17.02 23.62
N GLY A 333 -5.88 16.53 22.37
CA GLY A 333 -4.58 16.27 21.74
C GLY A 333 -4.10 17.48 20.94
N GLY A 334 -3.06 18.15 21.41
CA GLY A 334 -2.60 19.47 20.99
C GLY A 334 -2.66 19.78 19.50
N GLY A 335 -3.04 21.02 19.17
CA GLY A 335 -3.44 21.47 17.83
C GLY A 335 -4.97 21.45 17.67
N GLN A 336 -5.47 21.50 16.43
CA GLN A 336 -6.92 21.52 16.21
C GLN A 336 -7.58 20.15 16.46
N ARG A 337 -8.81 20.19 17.00
CA ARG A 337 -9.75 19.06 17.10
C ARG A 337 -10.09 18.55 15.70
N MET A 338 -10.26 17.23 15.58
CA MET A 338 -10.76 16.56 14.39
C MET A 338 -12.21 16.07 14.58
N PRO A 339 -13.03 16.01 13.52
CA PRO A 339 -12.73 16.46 12.15
C PRO A 339 -12.65 17.99 12.04
N ARG A 340 -11.67 18.48 11.26
CA ARG A 340 -11.39 19.93 11.15
C ARG A 340 -12.52 20.65 10.41
N GLY A 341 -13.05 21.72 11.01
CA GLY A 341 -14.07 22.55 10.37
C GLY A 341 -15.42 21.85 10.16
N ARG A 342 -15.68 20.76 10.91
CA ARG A 342 -16.96 20.06 10.96
C ARG A 342 -17.38 19.88 12.41
N ASP A 343 -18.61 19.46 12.65
CA ASP A 343 -19.08 19.11 13.99
C ASP A 343 -18.26 17.95 14.58
N PRO A 344 -18.17 17.85 15.92
CA PRO A 344 -17.66 16.65 16.59
C PRO A 344 -18.45 15.41 16.17
N LEU A 345 -17.82 14.24 16.32
CA LEU A 345 -18.56 12.99 16.30
C LEU A 345 -19.60 13.02 17.42
N ASP A 346 -20.78 12.45 17.18
CA ASP A 346 -21.78 12.30 18.23
C ASP A 346 -21.34 11.25 19.27
N ASP A 347 -22.04 11.22 20.41
CA ASP A 347 -21.69 10.36 21.54
C ASP A 347 -21.69 8.87 21.16
N ALA A 348 -22.61 8.43 20.30
CA ALA A 348 -22.69 7.04 19.86
C ALA A 348 -21.50 6.67 18.95
N GLN A 349 -21.12 7.56 18.03
CA GLN A 349 -19.94 7.38 17.19
C GLN A 349 -18.66 7.36 18.02
N MET A 350 -18.55 8.23 19.02
CA MET A 350 -17.41 8.25 19.94
C MET A 350 -17.34 6.97 20.79
N GLU A 351 -18.48 6.46 21.27
CA GLU A 351 -18.55 5.19 22.01
C GLU A 351 -18.10 4.01 21.13
N ILE A 352 -18.53 3.95 19.87
CA ILE A 352 -18.09 2.92 18.91
C ILE A 352 -16.57 2.94 18.73
N VAL A 353 -16.00 4.12 18.46
CA VAL A 353 -14.54 4.25 18.22
C VAL A 353 -13.75 3.90 19.48
N THR A 354 -14.17 4.38 20.65
CA THR A 354 -13.46 4.12 21.91
C THR A 354 -13.58 2.67 22.36
N THR A 355 -14.75 2.05 22.21
CA THR A 355 -14.97 0.63 22.51
C THR A 355 -14.13 -0.26 21.60
N TRP A 356 -14.11 0.01 20.29
CA TRP A 356 -13.26 -0.73 19.37
C TRP A 356 -11.77 -0.67 19.75
N ILE A 357 -11.26 0.51 20.14
CA ILE A 357 -9.88 0.64 20.61
C ILE A 357 -9.67 -0.15 21.90
N LYS A 358 -10.60 -0.07 22.85
CA LYS A 358 -10.56 -0.81 24.12
C LYS A 358 -10.56 -2.33 23.90
N GLU A 359 -11.25 -2.83 22.90
CA GLU A 359 -11.27 -4.24 22.47
C GLU A 359 -10.01 -4.67 21.71
N GLY A 360 -9.01 -3.78 21.60
CA GLY A 360 -7.71 -4.11 20.98
C GLY A 360 -7.58 -3.63 19.54
N ALA A 361 -8.47 -2.75 19.08
CA ALA A 361 -8.43 -2.16 17.75
C ALA A 361 -8.26 -3.23 16.66
N THR A 362 -9.10 -4.27 16.67
CA THR A 362 -8.96 -5.43 15.79
C THR A 362 -9.59 -5.19 14.41
N PHE A 363 -9.15 -5.97 13.42
CA PHE A 363 -9.64 -5.89 12.04
C PHE A 363 -10.33 -7.18 11.61
N ASP A 364 -11.55 -7.05 11.13
CA ASP A 364 -12.43 -8.14 10.69
C ASP A 364 -12.67 -8.15 9.17
N GLY A 365 -11.87 -7.40 8.40
CA GLY A 365 -11.79 -7.51 6.95
C GLY A 365 -10.81 -8.59 6.46
N LEU A 366 -10.78 -8.86 5.16
CA LEU A 366 -9.98 -9.96 4.57
C LEU A 366 -8.46 -9.73 4.66
N ASP A 367 -7.97 -8.54 4.30
CA ASP A 367 -6.54 -8.19 4.32
C ASP A 367 -6.34 -6.77 4.90
N PHE A 368 -5.37 -6.63 5.81
CA PHE A 368 -5.01 -5.35 6.45
C PHE A 368 -4.53 -4.28 5.45
N THR A 369 -4.08 -4.68 4.26
CA THR A 369 -3.66 -3.77 3.20
C THR A 369 -4.79 -3.36 2.26
N SER A 370 -5.96 -4.00 2.38
CA SER A 370 -7.14 -3.68 1.57
C SER A 370 -7.56 -2.22 1.74
N ASN A 371 -8.03 -1.65 0.64
CA ASN A 371 -8.56 -0.29 0.62
C ASN A 371 -9.77 -0.17 1.57
N ILE A 372 -9.78 0.79 2.50
CA ILE A 372 -10.88 0.93 3.48
C ILE A 372 -12.24 1.17 2.80
N ARG A 373 -12.31 1.89 1.65
CA ARG A 373 -13.56 2.03 0.90
C ARG A 373 -14.08 0.67 0.45
N ARG A 374 -13.20 -0.21 0.00
CA ARG A 374 -13.57 -1.58 -0.38
C ARG A 374 -14.05 -2.37 0.84
N VAL A 375 -13.41 -2.21 2.00
CA VAL A 375 -13.84 -2.87 3.23
C VAL A 375 -15.26 -2.45 3.64
N VAL A 376 -15.54 -1.14 3.63
CA VAL A 376 -16.89 -0.61 3.90
C VAL A 376 -17.89 -1.07 2.84
N ALA A 377 -17.51 -1.04 1.56
CA ALA A 377 -18.36 -1.49 0.47
C ALA A 377 -18.73 -2.99 0.60
N ILE A 378 -17.80 -3.84 1.05
CA ILE A 378 -18.06 -5.24 1.34
C ILE A 378 -19.04 -5.38 2.51
N ALA A 379 -18.78 -4.68 3.62
CA ALA A 379 -19.66 -4.68 4.78
C ALA A 379 -21.10 -4.28 4.43
N VAL A 380 -21.26 -3.19 3.66
CA VAL A 380 -22.57 -2.74 3.18
C VAL A 380 -23.24 -3.84 2.36
N ALA A 381 -22.55 -4.44 1.39
CA ALA A 381 -23.13 -5.46 0.53
C ALA A 381 -23.46 -6.77 1.26
N GLU A 382 -22.66 -7.17 2.26
CA GLU A 382 -22.92 -8.32 3.11
C GLU A 382 -24.21 -8.13 3.92
N ASN A 383 -24.36 -6.96 4.54
CA ASN A 383 -25.48 -6.65 5.44
C ASN A 383 -26.76 -6.21 4.72
N SER A 384 -26.66 -5.73 3.48
CA SER A 384 -27.83 -5.32 2.70
C SER A 384 -28.65 -6.54 2.27
N THR A 385 -29.95 -6.40 2.11
CA THR A 385 -30.79 -7.37 1.38
C THR A 385 -30.52 -7.27 -0.13
N HIS A 386 -31.09 -8.18 -0.92
CA HIS A 386 -31.04 -8.05 -2.38
C HIS A 386 -31.67 -6.73 -2.85
N GLN A 387 -32.80 -6.33 -2.25
CA GLN A 387 -33.56 -5.15 -2.63
C GLN A 387 -32.85 -3.85 -2.24
N GLU A 388 -32.25 -3.80 -1.05
CA GLU A 388 -31.49 -2.62 -0.60
C GLU A 388 -30.25 -2.37 -1.46
N LEU A 389 -29.47 -3.42 -1.74
CA LEU A 389 -28.30 -3.28 -2.61
C LEU A 389 -28.70 -2.91 -4.04
N ALA A 390 -29.85 -3.41 -4.52
CA ALA A 390 -30.39 -3.03 -5.82
C ALA A 390 -30.79 -1.55 -5.87
N ALA A 391 -31.45 -1.04 -4.83
CA ALA A 391 -31.81 0.37 -4.73
C ALA A 391 -30.56 1.28 -4.70
N GLN A 392 -29.52 0.88 -3.95
CA GLN A 392 -28.24 1.60 -3.90
C GLN A 392 -27.56 1.65 -5.28
N ARG A 393 -27.50 0.52 -6.00
CA ARG A 393 -26.94 0.45 -7.36
C ARG A 393 -27.75 1.24 -8.37
N THR A 394 -29.08 1.25 -8.27
CA THR A 394 -29.94 2.10 -9.10
C THR A 394 -29.66 3.60 -8.87
N ALA A 395 -29.50 4.03 -7.60
CA ALA A 395 -29.16 5.41 -7.28
C ALA A 395 -27.75 5.81 -7.78
N LEU A 396 -26.78 4.91 -7.64
CA LEU A 396 -25.44 5.07 -8.21
C LEU A 396 -25.51 5.16 -9.73
N ALA A 397 -26.34 4.35 -10.37
CA ALA A 397 -26.47 4.35 -11.82
C ALA A 397 -27.01 5.65 -12.39
N ALA A 398 -28.03 6.23 -11.74
CA ALA A 398 -28.53 7.56 -12.09
C ALA A 398 -27.45 8.64 -11.90
N SER A 399 -26.67 8.55 -10.82
CA SER A 399 -25.57 9.49 -10.54
C SER A 399 -24.46 9.41 -11.59
N ASN A 400 -24.07 8.19 -11.97
CA ASN A 400 -23.10 7.93 -13.04
C ASN A 400 -23.62 8.43 -14.38
N TRP A 401 -24.90 8.22 -14.71
CA TRP A 401 -25.47 8.75 -15.93
C TRP A 401 -25.39 10.28 -15.99
N ASN A 402 -25.78 10.98 -14.93
CA ASN A 402 -25.73 12.44 -14.87
C ASN A 402 -24.30 12.99 -14.99
N LEU A 403 -23.31 12.26 -14.47
CA LEU A 403 -21.90 12.64 -14.60
C LEU A 403 -21.36 12.40 -16.02
N ALA A 404 -21.72 11.28 -16.65
CA ALA A 404 -21.25 10.91 -17.97
C ALA A 404 -21.96 11.68 -19.10
N MET A 405 -23.24 11.98 -18.92
CA MET A 405 -24.14 12.53 -19.94
C MET A 405 -24.97 13.69 -19.36
N PRO A 406 -24.32 14.79 -18.94
CA PRO A 406 -25.01 15.90 -18.31
C PRO A 406 -26.04 16.52 -19.25
N GLY A 407 -27.29 16.64 -18.79
CA GLY A 407 -28.39 17.23 -19.56
C GLY A 407 -29.02 16.31 -20.61
N ILE A 408 -28.59 15.05 -20.72
CA ILE A 408 -29.20 14.07 -21.62
C ILE A 408 -30.23 13.24 -20.84
N ASN A 409 -31.50 13.33 -21.25
CA ASN A 409 -32.57 12.54 -20.66
C ASN A 409 -32.37 11.04 -20.92
N HIS A 410 -32.69 10.24 -19.90
CA HIS A 410 -32.75 8.78 -19.96
C HIS A 410 -34.14 8.27 -19.60
N ALA A 411 -34.46 7.07 -20.05
CA ALA A 411 -35.50 6.24 -19.46
C ALA A 411 -34.87 5.11 -18.64
N THR A 412 -35.68 4.46 -17.82
CA THR A 412 -35.29 3.28 -17.06
C THR A 412 -36.32 2.18 -17.20
N ALA A 413 -35.89 0.93 -17.10
CA ALA A 413 -36.77 -0.23 -16.89
C ALA A 413 -36.16 -1.15 -15.84
N ASN A 414 -36.97 -2.05 -15.27
CA ASN A 414 -36.51 -3.00 -14.27
C ASN A 414 -37.00 -4.41 -14.61
N SER A 415 -36.16 -5.39 -14.32
CA SER A 415 -36.50 -6.82 -14.33
C SER A 415 -36.04 -7.47 -13.02
N VAL A 416 -36.01 -8.81 -12.95
CA VAL A 416 -35.61 -9.55 -11.74
C VAL A 416 -34.12 -9.34 -11.45
N ASN A 417 -33.26 -9.57 -12.43
CA ASN A 417 -31.81 -9.48 -12.31
C ASN A 417 -31.23 -8.15 -12.78
N PHE A 418 -32.01 -7.31 -13.47
CA PHE A 418 -31.48 -6.10 -14.12
C PHE A 418 -32.20 -4.80 -13.74
N HIS A 419 -31.40 -3.75 -13.66
CA HIS A 419 -31.83 -2.37 -13.82
C HIS A 419 -31.33 -1.89 -15.18
N LEU A 420 -32.20 -1.33 -16.02
CA LEU A 420 -31.85 -0.90 -17.37
C LEU A 420 -31.97 0.62 -17.45
N LEU A 421 -30.98 1.27 -18.05
CA LEU A 421 -30.91 2.72 -18.10
C LEU A 421 -30.29 3.18 -19.42
N GLY A 422 -30.92 4.13 -20.10
CA GLY A 422 -30.33 4.72 -21.31
C GLY A 422 -31.28 5.63 -22.09
N THR A 423 -30.86 6.06 -23.28
CA THR A 423 -31.62 6.99 -24.16
C THR A 423 -32.75 6.32 -24.95
N GLN A 424 -32.98 5.02 -24.75
CA GLN A 424 -34.11 4.31 -25.35
C GLN A 424 -35.43 4.69 -24.66
N THR A 425 -36.57 4.35 -25.26
CA THR A 425 -37.86 4.44 -24.58
C THR A 425 -37.98 3.37 -23.49
N GLU A 426 -38.80 3.62 -22.47
CA GLU A 426 -39.08 2.65 -21.39
C GLU A 426 -39.62 1.32 -21.94
N ALA A 427 -40.50 1.37 -22.94
CA ALA A 427 -41.02 0.18 -23.60
C ALA A 427 -39.90 -0.66 -24.22
N ARG A 428 -38.96 -0.01 -24.92
CA ARG A 428 -37.83 -0.71 -25.54
C ARG A 428 -36.84 -1.26 -24.51
N LEU A 429 -36.59 -0.52 -23.42
CA LEU A 429 -35.80 -1.04 -22.30
C LEU A 429 -36.47 -2.24 -21.64
N THR A 430 -37.80 -2.26 -21.53
CA THR A 430 -38.55 -3.41 -20.99
C THR A 430 -38.40 -4.66 -21.86
N GLU A 431 -38.42 -4.49 -23.20
CA GLU A 431 -38.12 -5.58 -24.15
C GLU A 431 -36.69 -6.10 -23.99
N TYR A 432 -35.70 -5.21 -23.90
CA TYR A 432 -34.31 -5.60 -23.64
C TYR A 432 -34.14 -6.31 -22.30
N GLY A 433 -34.87 -5.87 -21.26
CA GLY A 433 -34.88 -6.54 -19.96
C GLY A 433 -35.37 -7.98 -20.06
N THR A 434 -36.46 -8.21 -20.81
CA THR A 434 -36.98 -9.57 -21.05
C THR A 434 -35.97 -10.45 -21.78
N GLN A 435 -35.30 -9.92 -22.80
CA GLN A 435 -34.24 -10.64 -23.53
C GLN A 435 -33.04 -10.94 -22.61
N ALA A 436 -32.62 -9.97 -21.81
CA ALA A 436 -31.50 -10.11 -20.88
C ALA A 436 -31.78 -11.19 -19.82
N GLU A 437 -33.00 -11.30 -19.31
CA GLU A 437 -33.40 -12.39 -18.38
C GLU A 437 -33.30 -13.77 -19.03
N ALA A 438 -33.69 -13.91 -20.30
CA ALA A 438 -33.57 -15.17 -21.03
C ALA A 438 -32.10 -15.59 -21.18
N ILE A 439 -31.20 -14.64 -21.46
CA ILE A 439 -29.76 -14.89 -21.53
C ILE A 439 -29.16 -15.18 -20.15
N ALA A 440 -29.52 -14.42 -19.12
CA ALA A 440 -29.09 -14.66 -17.75
C ALA A 440 -29.44 -16.06 -17.27
N LYS A 441 -30.63 -16.56 -17.62
CA LYS A 441 -31.04 -17.94 -17.33
C LYS A 441 -30.13 -18.96 -18.02
N LYS A 442 -29.78 -18.77 -19.30
CA LYS A 442 -28.86 -19.66 -20.03
C LYS A 442 -27.46 -19.65 -19.40
N VAL A 443 -26.94 -18.47 -19.04
CA VAL A 443 -25.65 -18.33 -18.34
C VAL A 443 -25.70 -19.02 -16.97
N GLY A 444 -26.77 -18.83 -16.21
CA GLY A 444 -26.96 -19.49 -14.92
C GLY A 444 -26.97 -21.02 -15.01
N VAL A 445 -27.60 -21.58 -16.05
CA VAL A 445 -27.56 -23.04 -16.33
C VAL A 445 -26.14 -23.50 -16.67
N ALA A 446 -25.41 -22.76 -17.52
CA ALA A 446 -24.02 -23.10 -17.86
C ALA A 446 -23.09 -23.06 -16.63
N LEU A 447 -23.35 -22.14 -15.71
CA LEU A 447 -22.66 -22.01 -14.42
C LEU A 447 -23.15 -22.98 -13.33
N LYS A 448 -24.21 -23.76 -13.60
CA LYS A 448 -24.86 -24.65 -12.62
C LYS A 448 -25.35 -23.93 -11.36
N LEU A 449 -25.88 -22.72 -11.51
CA LEU A 449 -26.41 -21.93 -10.40
C LEU A 449 -27.80 -22.43 -9.97
N PRO A 450 -28.16 -22.29 -8.68
CA PRO A 450 -29.51 -22.54 -8.21
C PRO A 450 -30.51 -21.61 -8.90
N ALA A 451 -31.61 -22.17 -9.43
CA ALA A 451 -32.61 -21.41 -10.19
C ALA A 451 -33.49 -20.49 -9.32
N ASP A 452 -33.51 -20.73 -8.01
CA ASP A 452 -34.29 -20.01 -6.99
C ASP A 452 -33.55 -18.80 -6.41
N LYS A 453 -32.26 -18.65 -6.73
CA LYS A 453 -31.44 -17.52 -6.26
C LYS A 453 -31.20 -16.51 -7.38
N PRO A 454 -31.16 -15.20 -7.06
CA PRO A 454 -30.76 -14.21 -8.04
C PRO A 454 -29.31 -14.48 -8.48
N LEU A 455 -29.02 -14.23 -9.76
CA LEU A 455 -27.68 -14.48 -10.33
C LEU A 455 -26.61 -13.65 -9.60
N LEU A 456 -27.00 -12.45 -9.16
CA LEU A 456 -26.18 -11.56 -8.35
C LEU A 456 -27.08 -10.84 -7.33
N LYS A 457 -26.59 -10.69 -6.10
CA LYS A 457 -27.23 -9.83 -5.09
C LYS A 457 -27.17 -8.38 -5.56
N GLY A 458 -28.30 -7.66 -5.51
CA GLY A 458 -28.36 -6.23 -5.84
C GLY A 458 -28.52 -5.88 -7.31
N LYS A 459 -28.93 -6.82 -8.18
CA LYS A 459 -29.10 -6.63 -9.63
C LYS A 459 -27.82 -6.18 -10.36
N ILE A 460 -27.87 -6.25 -11.69
CA ILE A 460 -26.88 -5.72 -12.61
C ILE A 460 -27.50 -4.51 -13.33
N THR A 461 -26.77 -3.40 -13.40
CA THR A 461 -27.17 -2.26 -14.23
C THR A 461 -26.73 -2.47 -15.67
N LEU A 462 -27.62 -2.31 -16.64
CA LEU A 462 -27.30 -2.27 -18.06
C LEU A 462 -27.46 -0.84 -18.59
N TYR A 463 -26.35 -0.20 -18.96
CA TYR A 463 -26.34 1.11 -19.59
C TYR A 463 -26.45 0.98 -21.11
N PHE A 464 -27.40 1.68 -21.73
CA PHE A 464 -27.66 1.62 -23.16
C PHE A 464 -27.22 2.89 -23.88
N PHE A 465 -26.34 2.73 -24.86
CA PHE A 465 -25.81 3.81 -25.69
C PHE A 465 -26.23 3.62 -27.15
N ASN A 466 -26.74 4.69 -27.75
CA ASN A 466 -27.10 4.69 -29.16
C ASN A 466 -25.86 4.77 -30.06
N GLN A 467 -24.87 5.57 -29.66
CA GLN A 467 -23.74 5.93 -30.50
C GLN A 467 -22.42 5.75 -29.77
N ARG A 468 -21.36 5.57 -30.56
CA ARG A 468 -20.03 5.29 -30.05
C ARG A 468 -19.47 6.44 -29.22
N TYR A 469 -19.82 7.67 -29.56
CA TYR A 469 -19.37 8.85 -28.84
C TYR A 469 -19.80 8.80 -27.37
N ASP A 470 -21.09 8.69 -27.10
CA ASP A 470 -21.64 8.61 -25.73
C ASP A 470 -21.06 7.45 -24.92
N TYR A 471 -20.88 6.29 -25.56
CA TYR A 471 -20.22 5.14 -24.92
C TYR A 471 -18.76 5.45 -24.54
N GLY A 472 -18.01 6.14 -25.41
CA GLY A 472 -16.66 6.59 -25.12
C GLY A 472 -16.61 7.61 -23.99
N GLU A 473 -17.52 8.57 -23.99
CA GLU A 473 -17.63 9.59 -22.92
C GLU A 473 -17.93 8.95 -21.56
N PHE A 474 -18.78 7.92 -21.51
CA PHE A 474 -18.99 7.15 -20.28
C PHE A 474 -17.69 6.59 -19.71
N GLY A 475 -16.84 5.97 -20.54
CA GLY A 475 -15.55 5.46 -20.08
C GLY A 475 -14.60 6.57 -19.61
N THR A 476 -14.57 7.71 -20.30
CA THR A 476 -13.76 8.87 -19.87
C THR A 476 -14.24 9.43 -18.54
N MET A 477 -15.54 9.58 -18.37
CA MET A 477 -16.13 10.28 -17.23
C MET A 477 -16.24 9.39 -15.98
N ILE A 478 -16.64 8.13 -16.14
CA ILE A 478 -16.88 7.20 -15.04
C ILE A 478 -15.62 6.38 -14.73
N GLU A 479 -14.96 5.87 -15.76
CA GLU A 479 -13.83 4.95 -15.59
C GLU A 479 -12.47 5.61 -15.71
N LYS A 480 -12.44 6.92 -16.01
CA LYS A 480 -11.22 7.73 -16.14
C LYS A 480 -10.23 7.12 -17.14
N ARG A 481 -10.74 6.49 -18.20
CA ARG A 481 -9.93 5.85 -19.25
C ARG A 481 -10.59 5.95 -20.62
N SER A 482 -9.78 5.97 -21.66
CA SER A 482 -10.28 5.80 -23.02
C SER A 482 -10.69 4.34 -23.28
N LEU A 483 -11.83 4.15 -23.96
CA LEU A 483 -12.33 2.82 -24.32
C LEU A 483 -11.83 2.38 -25.72
N PRO A 484 -11.30 1.16 -25.89
CA PRO A 484 -10.79 0.68 -27.17
C PRO A 484 -11.81 0.74 -28.32
N ARG A 485 -11.39 1.21 -29.50
CA ARG A 485 -12.25 1.48 -30.69
C ARG A 485 -13.05 0.28 -31.20
N GLN A 486 -12.63 -0.93 -30.91
CA GLN A 486 -13.31 -2.15 -31.31
C GLN A 486 -14.37 -2.62 -30.31
N TRP A 487 -14.36 -2.12 -29.07
CA TRP A 487 -15.33 -2.54 -28.06
C TRP A 487 -16.74 -2.08 -28.40
N LYS A 488 -17.69 -3.01 -28.30
CA LYS A 488 -19.14 -2.78 -28.48
C LYS A 488 -19.88 -2.74 -27.14
N GLY A 489 -19.15 -2.90 -26.06
CA GLY A 489 -19.64 -2.96 -24.70
C GLY A 489 -18.58 -3.61 -23.81
N HIS A 490 -18.73 -3.48 -22.51
CA HIS A 490 -17.89 -4.13 -21.53
C HIS A 490 -18.64 -4.19 -20.20
N PHE A 491 -18.06 -4.87 -19.22
CA PHE A 491 -18.63 -4.98 -17.89
C PHE A 491 -17.65 -4.53 -16.83
N ASN A 492 -18.21 -4.11 -15.71
CA ASN A 492 -17.48 -3.91 -14.48
C ASN A 492 -18.23 -4.53 -13.31
N TYR A 493 -17.46 -4.94 -12.31
CA TYR A 493 -17.98 -5.38 -11.04
C TYR A 493 -17.01 -4.97 -9.95
N ASP A 494 -17.52 -4.23 -9.00
CA ASP A 494 -17.07 -4.24 -7.63
C ASP A 494 -18.26 -4.58 -6.72
N ILE A 495 -18.03 -4.60 -5.42
CA ILE A 495 -19.03 -5.06 -4.48
C ILE A 495 -20.24 -4.10 -4.36
N VAL A 496 -20.06 -2.81 -4.65
CA VAL A 496 -21.11 -1.78 -4.60
C VAL A 496 -21.66 -1.40 -5.97
N ASP A 497 -20.96 -1.67 -7.06
CA ASP A 497 -21.37 -1.40 -8.43
C ASP A 497 -21.19 -2.63 -9.33
N ALA A 498 -22.23 -2.97 -10.08
CA ALA A 498 -22.21 -4.09 -11.00
C ALA A 498 -22.94 -3.66 -12.27
N TYR A 499 -22.19 -3.47 -13.36
CA TYR A 499 -22.79 -2.99 -14.59
C TYR A 499 -22.21 -3.59 -15.87
N GLY A 500 -23.05 -3.64 -16.90
CA GLY A 500 -22.68 -3.85 -18.29
C GLY A 500 -23.04 -2.62 -19.11
N THR A 501 -22.18 -2.23 -20.06
CA THR A 501 -22.47 -1.18 -21.04
C THR A 501 -22.78 -1.80 -22.38
N VAL A 502 -23.88 -1.39 -23.01
CA VAL A 502 -24.35 -1.91 -24.29
C VAL A 502 -24.35 -0.78 -25.32
N LEU A 503 -23.44 -0.85 -26.29
CA LEU A 503 -23.64 -0.12 -27.54
C LEU A 503 -24.66 -0.90 -28.36
N ILE A 504 -25.78 -0.28 -28.70
CA ILE A 504 -26.90 -0.98 -29.33
C ILE A 504 -26.45 -1.48 -30.74
N PRO A 505 -26.63 -2.78 -31.05
CA PRO A 505 -26.33 -3.32 -32.37
C PRO A 505 -27.08 -2.59 -33.48
N ARG A 506 -26.36 -2.19 -34.54
CA ARG A 506 -26.93 -1.55 -35.74
C ARG A 506 -26.68 -2.34 -37.03
N SER A 507 -25.93 -3.43 -36.93
CA SER A 507 -25.55 -4.34 -38.02
C SER A 507 -25.43 -5.75 -37.45
N GLU A 508 -25.22 -6.74 -38.32
CA GLU A 508 -25.04 -8.15 -37.94
C GLU A 508 -23.63 -8.47 -37.40
N GLU A 509 -22.79 -7.45 -37.15
CA GLU A 509 -21.42 -7.62 -36.63
C GLU A 509 -21.36 -8.24 -35.22
N TYR A 510 -22.40 -8.02 -34.42
CA TYR A 510 -22.53 -8.51 -33.05
C TYR A 510 -23.98 -8.45 -32.61
N THR A 511 -24.31 -9.17 -31.55
CA THR A 511 -25.68 -9.31 -31.03
C THR A 511 -25.81 -8.71 -29.63
N PHE A 512 -27.03 -8.31 -29.27
CA PHE A 512 -27.35 -7.92 -27.89
C PHE A 512 -27.14 -9.12 -26.94
N ASP A 513 -27.61 -10.29 -27.34
CA ASP A 513 -27.47 -11.54 -26.59
C ASP A 513 -26.01 -11.86 -26.26
N GLY A 514 -25.12 -11.72 -27.24
CA GLY A 514 -23.68 -11.93 -27.07
C GLY A 514 -23.06 -10.99 -26.04
N LEU A 515 -23.39 -9.70 -26.10
CA LEU A 515 -22.92 -8.72 -25.10
C LEU A 515 -23.44 -9.03 -23.70
N VAL A 516 -24.74 -9.29 -23.55
CA VAL A 516 -25.33 -9.59 -22.24
C VAL A 516 -24.75 -10.89 -21.67
N ALA A 517 -24.55 -11.91 -22.49
CA ALA A 517 -23.96 -13.17 -22.05
C ALA A 517 -22.54 -12.95 -21.50
N GLU A 518 -21.70 -12.16 -22.18
CA GLU A 518 -20.38 -11.77 -21.70
C GLU A 518 -20.46 -10.96 -20.41
N HIS A 519 -21.34 -9.96 -20.33
CA HIS A 519 -21.45 -9.11 -19.14
C HIS A 519 -21.88 -9.92 -17.92
N VAL A 520 -22.94 -10.72 -18.04
CA VAL A 520 -23.46 -11.53 -16.94
C VAL A 520 -22.42 -12.54 -16.46
N ALA A 521 -21.78 -13.25 -17.38
CA ALA A 521 -20.75 -14.24 -17.05
C ALA A 521 -19.51 -13.60 -16.40
N GLY A 522 -19.07 -12.46 -16.93
CA GLY A 522 -17.91 -11.74 -16.40
C GLY A 522 -18.15 -11.11 -15.03
N ILE A 523 -19.33 -10.51 -14.85
CA ILE A 523 -19.76 -9.96 -13.55
C ILE A 523 -19.87 -11.08 -12.53
N TYR A 524 -20.50 -12.20 -12.88
CA TYR A 524 -20.56 -13.36 -11.99
C TYR A 524 -19.14 -13.83 -11.62
N ALA A 525 -18.23 -13.96 -12.59
CA ALA A 525 -16.88 -14.40 -12.34
C ALA A 525 -16.13 -13.48 -11.35
N ARG A 526 -16.30 -12.16 -11.49
CA ARG A 526 -15.74 -11.17 -10.55
C ARG A 526 -16.44 -11.14 -9.20
N SER A 527 -17.70 -11.57 -9.12
CA SER A 527 -18.44 -11.67 -7.86
C SER A 527 -18.02 -12.84 -6.98
N MET A 528 -17.37 -13.87 -7.56
CA MET A 528 -16.91 -15.03 -6.79
C MET A 528 -15.81 -14.69 -5.78
N GLY A 529 -15.06 -13.62 -6.00
CA GLY A 529 -13.94 -13.24 -5.14
C GLY A 529 -12.95 -12.33 -5.87
N ASP A 530 -11.77 -12.14 -5.28
CA ASP A 530 -10.70 -11.34 -5.89
C ASP A 530 -9.99 -12.14 -6.99
N VAL A 531 -10.63 -12.23 -8.16
CA VAL A 531 -10.12 -12.94 -9.33
C VAL A 531 -9.35 -12.00 -10.28
N PRO A 532 -8.29 -12.46 -10.94
CA PRO A 532 -7.60 -11.67 -11.95
C PRO A 532 -8.48 -11.32 -13.15
N THR A 533 -8.22 -10.17 -13.78
CA THR A 533 -8.96 -9.71 -14.97
C THR A 533 -8.94 -10.73 -16.11
N TRP A 534 -7.78 -11.34 -16.40
CA TRP A 534 -7.66 -12.38 -17.44
C TRP A 534 -8.60 -13.56 -17.17
N PHE A 535 -8.76 -13.96 -15.91
CA PHE A 535 -9.63 -15.07 -15.54
C PHE A 535 -11.10 -14.70 -15.77
N SER A 536 -11.52 -13.52 -15.29
CA SER A 536 -12.90 -13.04 -15.47
C SER A 536 -13.27 -12.83 -16.94
N ASN A 537 -12.36 -12.26 -17.75
CA ASN A 537 -12.57 -12.04 -19.19
C ASN A 537 -12.53 -13.35 -19.99
N GLY A 538 -11.66 -14.28 -19.61
CA GLY A 538 -11.63 -15.60 -20.25
C GLY A 538 -12.91 -16.38 -19.97
N MET A 539 -13.34 -16.43 -18.71
CA MET A 539 -14.58 -17.09 -18.29
C MET A 539 -15.82 -16.47 -18.94
N SER A 540 -15.87 -15.14 -19.05
CA SER A 540 -16.98 -14.45 -19.71
C SER A 540 -17.13 -14.85 -21.18
N ARG A 541 -16.02 -14.89 -21.93
CA ARG A 541 -16.01 -15.29 -23.34
C ARG A 541 -16.32 -16.78 -23.52
N VAL A 542 -15.78 -17.65 -22.67
CA VAL A 542 -16.07 -19.10 -22.76
C VAL A 542 -17.56 -19.36 -22.57
N LEU A 543 -18.17 -18.74 -21.56
CA LEU A 543 -19.60 -18.92 -21.29
C LEU A 543 -20.48 -18.27 -22.36
N ALA A 544 -20.12 -17.08 -22.86
CA ALA A 544 -20.84 -16.45 -23.96
C ALA A 544 -20.84 -17.32 -25.23
N ALA A 545 -19.67 -17.88 -25.61
CA ALA A 545 -19.54 -18.79 -26.75
C ALA A 545 -20.34 -20.10 -26.61
N GLN A 546 -20.60 -20.54 -25.37
CA GLN A 546 -21.43 -21.71 -25.08
C GLN A 546 -22.92 -21.42 -25.26
N VAL A 547 -23.40 -20.24 -24.81
CA VAL A 547 -24.84 -19.95 -24.70
C VAL A 547 -25.42 -19.12 -25.83
N VAL A 548 -24.57 -18.45 -26.62
CA VAL A 548 -24.96 -17.63 -27.77
C VAL A 548 -24.38 -18.22 -29.06
N LYS A 549 -25.16 -18.10 -30.15
CA LYS A 549 -24.81 -18.51 -31.52
C LYS A 549 -25.22 -17.41 -32.49
N GLY A 550 -24.53 -17.30 -33.62
CA GLY A 550 -24.84 -16.30 -34.66
C GLY A 550 -24.37 -14.89 -34.33
N ASP A 551 -23.41 -14.75 -33.41
CA ASP A 551 -22.72 -13.50 -33.15
C ASP A 551 -21.35 -13.59 -33.83
N ALA A 552 -21.16 -12.86 -34.92
CA ALA A 552 -19.97 -12.98 -35.78
C ALA A 552 -18.66 -12.76 -35.02
N ARG A 553 -18.66 -11.91 -33.99
CA ARG A 553 -17.49 -11.66 -33.14
C ARG A 553 -17.18 -12.86 -32.24
N ILE A 554 -18.20 -13.48 -31.65
CA ILE A 554 -18.06 -14.68 -30.81
C ILE A 554 -17.57 -15.86 -31.67
N ASP A 555 -18.19 -16.05 -32.83
CA ASP A 555 -17.89 -17.15 -33.75
C ASP A 555 -16.42 -17.06 -34.26
N ALA A 556 -15.90 -15.85 -34.43
CA ALA A 556 -14.51 -15.60 -34.86
C ALA A 556 -13.44 -15.76 -33.76
N TRP A 557 -13.80 -15.81 -32.47
CA TRP A 557 -12.81 -15.82 -31.38
C TRP A 557 -11.83 -16.98 -31.47
N LYS A 558 -12.35 -18.19 -31.69
CA LYS A 558 -11.52 -19.40 -31.75
C LYS A 558 -10.46 -19.32 -32.85
N GLU A 559 -10.85 -18.83 -34.02
CA GLU A 559 -9.96 -18.69 -35.19
C GLU A 559 -8.94 -17.55 -34.99
N SER A 560 -9.28 -16.54 -34.18
CA SER A 560 -8.44 -15.38 -33.91
C SER A 560 -7.36 -15.64 -32.84
N VAL A 561 -7.43 -16.75 -32.10
CA VAL A 561 -6.46 -17.08 -31.03
C VAL A 561 -5.03 -17.16 -31.57
N ALA A 562 -4.82 -17.81 -32.73
CA ALA A 562 -3.49 -17.98 -33.31
C ALA A 562 -2.85 -16.63 -33.68
N THR A 563 -3.63 -15.69 -34.22
CA THR A 563 -3.16 -14.34 -34.56
C THR A 563 -2.86 -13.52 -33.31
N ALA A 564 -3.67 -13.64 -32.26
CA ALA A 564 -3.37 -13.00 -30.98
C ALA A 564 -2.08 -13.59 -30.37
N ALA A 565 -1.90 -14.91 -30.45
CA ALA A 565 -0.74 -15.60 -29.91
C ALA A 565 0.57 -15.18 -30.59
N SER A 566 0.55 -14.92 -31.90
CA SER A 566 1.75 -14.48 -32.64
C SER A 566 2.24 -13.09 -32.24
N ARG A 567 1.43 -12.31 -31.51
CA ARG A 567 1.78 -10.96 -31.01
C ARG A 567 2.19 -10.95 -29.53
N ALA A 568 2.03 -12.07 -28.83
CA ALA A 568 2.47 -12.23 -27.46
C ALA A 568 3.95 -12.65 -27.42
N ALA A 569 4.73 -12.07 -26.50
CA ALA A 569 6.12 -12.48 -26.32
C ALA A 569 6.21 -13.83 -25.58
N LYS A 570 5.36 -14.04 -24.57
CA LYS A 570 5.27 -15.31 -23.81
C LYS A 570 3.89 -15.51 -23.19
N SER A 571 3.56 -16.75 -22.84
CA SER A 571 2.25 -17.11 -22.25
C SER A 571 1.95 -16.40 -20.92
N SER A 572 2.97 -16.16 -20.10
CA SER A 572 2.81 -15.50 -18.80
C SER A 572 2.40 -14.03 -18.92
N ASP A 573 2.52 -13.41 -20.09
CA ASP A 573 2.08 -12.02 -20.31
C ASP A 573 0.56 -11.86 -20.18
N ILE A 574 -0.21 -12.95 -20.38
CA ILE A 574 -1.67 -12.97 -20.17
C ILE A 574 -1.98 -12.88 -18.67
N VAL A 575 -1.28 -13.70 -17.89
CA VAL A 575 -1.50 -13.83 -16.44
C VAL A 575 -1.02 -12.60 -15.70
N THR A 576 0.10 -12.02 -16.14
CA THR A 576 0.71 -10.82 -15.54
C THR A 576 0.02 -9.52 -15.98
N GLY A 577 -0.94 -9.59 -16.91
CA GLY A 577 -1.67 -8.42 -17.41
C GLY A 577 -0.88 -7.53 -18.37
N LYS A 578 0.31 -7.96 -18.82
CA LYS A 578 1.10 -7.25 -19.83
C LYS A 578 0.43 -7.26 -21.21
N LEU A 579 -0.35 -8.30 -21.51
CA LEU A 579 -1.20 -8.37 -22.69
C LEU A 579 -2.59 -7.81 -22.36
N GLY A 580 -2.78 -6.52 -22.64
CA GLY A 580 -4.08 -5.85 -22.57
C GLY A 580 -4.91 -5.97 -23.87
N GLY A 581 -6.08 -5.32 -23.87
CA GLY A 581 -6.89 -5.16 -25.08
C GLY A 581 -7.51 -6.47 -25.61
N GLU A 582 -7.72 -6.52 -26.93
CA GLU A 582 -8.42 -7.64 -27.60
C GLU A 582 -7.57 -8.92 -27.64
N ASP A 583 -6.28 -8.80 -27.93
CA ASP A 583 -5.36 -9.95 -28.00
C ASP A 583 -5.26 -10.64 -26.63
N GLY A 584 -5.10 -9.88 -25.55
CA GLY A 584 -5.12 -10.41 -24.18
C GLY A 584 -6.43 -11.11 -23.83
N ALA A 585 -7.57 -10.59 -24.27
CA ALA A 585 -8.88 -11.19 -24.03
C ALA A 585 -9.11 -12.48 -24.84
N LEU A 586 -8.63 -12.56 -26.09
CA LEU A 586 -8.65 -13.77 -26.92
C LEU A 586 -7.79 -14.89 -26.33
N LEU A 587 -6.59 -14.54 -25.86
CA LEU A 587 -5.70 -15.51 -25.21
C LEU A 587 -6.24 -15.95 -23.84
N SER A 588 -6.85 -15.03 -23.08
CA SER A 588 -7.57 -15.37 -21.85
C SER A 588 -8.72 -16.34 -22.11
N TYR A 589 -9.47 -16.14 -23.20
CA TYR A 589 -10.54 -17.05 -23.63
C TYR A 589 -10.01 -18.46 -23.88
N SER A 590 -8.95 -18.62 -24.69
CA SER A 590 -8.34 -19.93 -24.95
C SER A 590 -7.76 -20.56 -23.67
N TYR A 591 -7.06 -19.78 -22.85
CA TYR A 591 -6.47 -20.31 -21.63
C TYR A 591 -7.53 -20.79 -20.62
N VAL A 592 -8.59 -20.02 -20.40
CA VAL A 592 -9.70 -20.46 -19.53
C VAL A 592 -10.44 -21.65 -20.14
N GLN A 593 -10.59 -21.71 -21.46
CA GLN A 593 -11.15 -22.89 -22.13
C GLN A 593 -10.32 -24.15 -21.85
N PHE A 594 -8.99 -24.06 -21.92
CA PHE A 594 -8.08 -25.14 -21.53
C PHE A 594 -8.26 -25.55 -20.06
N LEU A 595 -8.34 -24.58 -19.14
CA LEU A 595 -8.55 -24.84 -17.71
C LEU A 595 -9.88 -25.56 -17.44
N MET A 596 -10.95 -25.15 -18.12
CA MET A 596 -12.28 -25.75 -18.04
C MET A 596 -12.35 -27.14 -18.66
N GLY A 597 -11.37 -27.53 -19.48
CA GLY A 597 -11.24 -28.87 -20.04
C GLY A 597 -11.12 -29.96 -18.96
N ASN A 598 -10.56 -29.62 -17.79
CA ASN A 598 -10.57 -30.49 -16.61
C ASN A 598 -11.62 -30.02 -15.59
N GLN A 599 -12.84 -30.54 -15.74
CA GLN A 599 -13.98 -30.16 -14.88
C GLN A 599 -13.75 -30.43 -13.39
N ALA A 600 -13.01 -31.48 -13.03
CA ALA A 600 -12.71 -31.78 -11.63
C ALA A 600 -11.86 -30.67 -10.99
N ARG A 601 -10.76 -30.28 -11.65
CA ARG A 601 -9.89 -29.19 -11.18
C ARG A 601 -10.58 -27.84 -11.22
N TRP A 602 -11.35 -27.56 -12.28
CA TRP A 602 -12.14 -26.34 -12.41
C TRP A 602 -13.11 -26.17 -11.23
N ASN A 603 -13.86 -27.21 -10.89
CA ASN A 603 -14.81 -27.15 -9.78
C ASN A 603 -14.12 -26.92 -8.43
N VAL A 604 -12.92 -27.48 -8.23
CA VAL A 604 -12.11 -27.21 -7.02
C VAL A 604 -11.70 -25.74 -6.96
N LEU A 605 -11.19 -25.17 -8.06
CA LEU A 605 -10.81 -23.76 -8.14
C LEU A 605 -12.00 -22.84 -7.85
N VAL A 606 -13.09 -22.99 -8.60
CA VAL A 606 -14.28 -22.15 -8.49
C VAL A 606 -14.87 -22.21 -7.08
N LYS A 607 -14.96 -23.41 -6.49
CA LYS A 607 -15.45 -23.59 -5.12
C LYS A 607 -14.55 -22.93 -4.08
N ALA A 608 -13.22 -23.08 -4.20
CA ALA A 608 -12.28 -22.47 -3.27
C ALA A 608 -12.35 -20.93 -3.32
N VAL A 609 -12.35 -20.35 -4.52
CA VAL A 609 -12.45 -18.90 -4.71
C VAL A 609 -13.78 -18.37 -4.20
N SER A 610 -14.90 -19.03 -4.53
CA SER A 610 -16.24 -18.64 -4.06
C SER A 610 -16.39 -18.70 -2.53
N ASN A 611 -15.53 -19.48 -1.87
CA ASN A 611 -15.46 -19.55 -0.40
C ASN A 611 -14.44 -18.57 0.20
N GLY A 612 -13.95 -17.61 -0.58
CA GLY A 612 -13.07 -16.53 -0.11
C GLY A 612 -11.57 -16.86 -0.10
N ALA A 613 -11.14 -17.98 -0.69
CA ALA A 613 -9.71 -18.29 -0.79
C ALA A 613 -8.98 -17.29 -1.71
N ASN A 614 -7.71 -17.00 -1.41
CA ASN A 614 -6.85 -16.26 -2.33
C ASN A 614 -6.79 -16.99 -3.68
N PHE A 615 -6.98 -16.27 -4.78
CA PHE A 615 -7.05 -16.89 -6.10
C PHE A 615 -5.79 -17.68 -6.47
N LYS A 616 -4.59 -17.16 -6.18
CA LYS A 616 -3.33 -17.81 -6.56
C LYS A 616 -3.13 -19.11 -5.78
N ASP A 617 -3.48 -19.11 -4.50
CA ASP A 617 -3.38 -20.29 -3.64
C ASP A 617 -4.44 -21.34 -4.05
N ALA A 618 -5.68 -20.90 -4.27
CA ALA A 618 -6.77 -21.75 -4.77
C ALA A 618 -6.42 -22.39 -6.12
N PHE A 619 -5.83 -21.61 -7.03
CA PHE A 619 -5.37 -22.08 -8.33
C PHE A 619 -4.26 -23.11 -8.19
N THR A 620 -3.25 -22.81 -7.39
CA THR A 620 -2.13 -23.74 -7.14
C THR A 620 -2.63 -25.04 -6.52
N GLY A 621 -3.57 -24.98 -5.57
CA GLY A 621 -4.20 -26.16 -4.98
C GLY A 621 -5.02 -26.98 -6.00
N ALA A 622 -5.70 -26.33 -6.94
CA ALA A 622 -6.55 -27.00 -7.93
C ALA A 622 -5.76 -27.58 -9.12
N TYR A 623 -4.75 -26.86 -9.62
CA TYR A 623 -4.01 -27.21 -10.84
C TYR A 623 -2.59 -27.74 -10.58
N GLY A 624 -2.09 -27.62 -9.36
CA GLY A 624 -0.81 -28.16 -8.90
C GLY A 624 0.39 -27.21 -9.05
N ASP A 625 0.23 -26.07 -9.72
CA ASP A 625 1.26 -25.03 -9.85
C ASP A 625 0.62 -23.65 -10.11
N THR A 626 1.44 -22.61 -10.19
CA THR A 626 0.95 -21.23 -10.33
C THR A 626 0.28 -20.97 -11.69
N PRO A 627 -0.62 -19.97 -11.81
CA PRO A 627 -1.26 -19.64 -13.09
C PRO A 627 -0.28 -19.35 -14.23
N GLU A 628 0.89 -18.76 -13.93
CA GLU A 628 1.93 -18.47 -14.90
C GLU A 628 2.52 -19.77 -15.49
N LYS A 629 2.87 -20.74 -14.65
CA LYS A 629 3.44 -22.00 -15.11
C LYS A 629 2.43 -22.90 -15.82
N ILE A 630 1.18 -22.93 -15.35
CA ILE A 630 0.12 -23.65 -16.05
C ILE A 630 -0.16 -23.01 -17.43
N SER A 631 0.02 -21.68 -17.57
CA SER A 631 -0.08 -21.02 -18.88
C SER A 631 0.98 -21.51 -19.87
N GLU A 632 2.19 -21.87 -19.40
CA GLU A 632 3.25 -22.40 -20.29
C GLU A 632 2.92 -23.79 -20.82
N ILE A 633 2.24 -24.61 -20.02
CA ILE A 633 1.75 -25.94 -20.45
C ILE A 633 0.68 -25.77 -21.52
N TRP A 634 -0.29 -24.88 -21.27
CA TRP A 634 -1.32 -24.55 -22.26
C TRP A 634 -0.68 -24.03 -23.56
N TRP A 635 0.26 -23.09 -23.48
CA TRP A 635 0.94 -22.53 -24.66
C TRP A 635 1.64 -23.59 -25.52
N LYS A 636 2.35 -24.53 -24.87
CA LYS A 636 3.04 -25.62 -25.56
C LYS A 636 2.09 -26.66 -26.17
N SER A 637 0.88 -26.78 -25.64
CA SER A 637 -0.12 -27.72 -26.16
C SER A 637 -0.69 -27.32 -27.52
N GLY A 638 -0.54 -26.05 -27.93
CA GLY A 638 -1.13 -25.51 -29.15
C GLY A 638 -2.67 -25.42 -29.10
N SER A 639 -3.25 -25.45 -27.90
CA SER A 639 -4.71 -25.41 -27.65
C SER A 639 -5.34 -24.03 -27.86
#